data_AF-A0A396NHP2-F1
#
_entry.id   AF-A0A396NHP2-F1
#
_cell.length_a   1.000
_cell.length_b   1.000
_cell.length_c   1.000
_cell.angle_alpha   90.00
_cell.angle_beta   90.00
_cell.angle_gamma   90.00
#
_symmetry.space_group_name_H-M   'P 1'
#
loop_
_entity.id
_entity.type
_entity.pdbx_description
1 polymer ?
#
loop_
_entity_poly.entity_id
_entity_poly.type
_entity_poly.pdbx_seq_one_letter_code
_entity_poly.pdbx_strand_id
1 'polypeptide(L)'
;MKSMGRGVFINCPSLKSLKIEGDEGLVLSSDTVGTWGKDYPGAAPLETFELGAGTINFNLKEKKATLKEVKLGDGVKNIPNNFLSECTNLETLEIGNGITKIGNHAFEHTNITSITIPDSVTAIGEQAFNGCTSLTEVNISKNSKLETIGNRAFQQTSITSIAIPDSVTVIGKQAFNRCTSLAEVNISKNSKLETIEDGAFYDTRVLKMYLPGGVKTLGVGAFQRTPVKIYDMSDVYSSDFTIGDWCINNWYNTKEGEVAPEWANNHKDIYVNNNDILNALLAKNKAGSVTKTCYVTNGGTVDMTKTGFEAVSRPGYTVEWHKNADFSDAAYTGKPKDSENYYAKWTLKDSTNTIEVTYDANISGVTAKTYAEIKGNEHLAKASSFRRAGYTFTGWNTAKDGKGTAYAVSDIIPTTADITVYAQWKLNAPTVSVTGNATKQYDGGNVTLTAATSVSGVTYQWQKNGVAIEGATKATYTAKNVADSGSYTVKITDAEGKTAVSSATAISITKKEVAVPTVESKIYNGTVLKADVTATADYDVTKNEGGKNAGVYDVVLTLKDADNYKWADSEEAAKTIPFTVAPKKVELTVDNSTLKGAGSVTFTVDGVCNGDTAKVVCDVDSIKVEGLKASLPNATMEYTFTTDMGGNYEPASCVVSVTRRKSGSSSSDTSAPTYGVSTGKTENGEISVTPAKAEAGETVTIKATPDSGYQLDKMTVKDKNNSAVKLKKVNNNEYTFTMPVGKVSVDATFVQKDAADDSNAAEAGKTIKLQIGSRIVNVDNEAVIYDAAPVIRNDRTLVPIRIITEALGGKVDWNGATKEVTLSINDKEIKMTIGKTLEKYGVAPVIIDGRTFVPVRFVADELGANVAWDDATKTVTIKTAR
;
A
#
# COMPACT_ATOMS: atom_id res chain seq x y z
N MET A 1 6.16 17.84 -25.94
CA MET A 1 6.83 18.44 -27.13
C MET A 1 7.00 17.41 -28.23
N LYS A 2 6.94 17.82 -29.52
CA LYS A 2 7.12 16.93 -30.69
C LYS A 2 8.53 16.98 -31.30
N SER A 3 9.22 18.11 -31.18
CA SER A 3 10.62 18.28 -31.63
C SER A 3 11.24 19.46 -30.89
N MET A 4 12.55 19.44 -30.67
CA MET A 4 13.30 20.59 -30.17
C MET A 4 14.45 20.91 -31.13
N GLY A 5 14.49 22.16 -31.59
CA GLY A 5 15.47 22.62 -32.57
C GLY A 5 16.88 22.77 -32.00
N ARG A 6 17.82 23.07 -32.91
CA ARG A 6 19.19 23.44 -32.58
C ARG A 6 19.22 24.80 -31.88
N GLY A 7 20.01 24.94 -30.81
CA GLY A 7 20.27 26.23 -30.16
C GLY A 7 19.17 26.79 -29.25
N VAL A 8 18.21 25.96 -28.83
CA VAL A 8 17.08 26.39 -27.97
C VAL A 8 17.53 26.94 -26.60
N PHE A 9 18.72 26.55 -26.14
CA PHE A 9 19.29 26.94 -24.83
C PHE A 9 20.55 27.82 -24.94
N ILE A 10 20.75 28.48 -26.08
CA ILE A 10 21.83 29.45 -26.26
C ILE A 10 21.67 30.60 -25.25
N ASN A 11 22.76 31.01 -24.61
CA ASN A 11 22.78 32.10 -23.63
C ASN A 11 21.78 31.91 -22.46
N CYS A 12 21.63 30.69 -21.95
CA CYS A 12 20.87 30.42 -20.72
C CYS A 12 21.79 30.20 -19.50
N PRO A 13 22.43 31.24 -18.93
CA PRO A 13 23.48 31.11 -17.90
C PRO A 13 22.96 30.70 -16.52
N SER A 14 21.64 30.72 -16.31
CA SER A 14 20.99 30.35 -15.05
C SER A 14 20.28 29.00 -15.09
N LEU A 15 20.24 28.31 -16.25
CA LEU A 15 19.50 27.07 -16.45
C LEU A 15 20.23 25.85 -15.85
N LYS A 16 19.94 25.56 -14.58
CA LYS A 16 20.55 24.45 -13.81
C LYS A 16 19.77 23.13 -13.87
N SER A 17 18.48 23.18 -14.22
CA SER A 17 17.62 22.00 -14.28
C SER A 17 16.82 22.01 -15.57
N LEU A 18 16.77 20.87 -16.26
CA LEU A 18 16.03 20.72 -17.50
C LEU A 18 15.15 19.49 -17.44
N LYS A 19 13.84 19.71 -17.46
CA LYS A 19 12.83 18.67 -17.59
C LYS A 19 12.11 18.80 -18.93
N ILE A 20 12.03 17.69 -19.67
CA ILE A 20 11.43 17.61 -20.99
C ILE A 20 10.29 16.59 -20.97
N GLU A 21 9.06 17.06 -21.16
CA GLU A 21 7.88 16.21 -21.35
C GLU A 21 7.50 16.17 -22.84
N GLY A 22 7.59 14.97 -23.42
CA GLY A 22 7.42 14.66 -24.84
C GLY A 22 6.39 13.56 -25.08
N ASP A 23 6.02 13.34 -26.34
CA ASP A 23 5.48 12.05 -26.75
C ASP A 23 6.63 11.12 -27.19
N GLU A 24 6.34 9.84 -27.47
CA GLU A 24 7.37 8.88 -27.91
C GLU A 24 8.06 9.29 -29.23
N GLY A 25 7.43 10.16 -30.03
CA GLY A 25 7.97 10.70 -31.28
C GLY A 25 8.95 11.87 -31.08
N LEU A 26 9.14 12.35 -29.85
CA LEU A 26 10.08 13.43 -29.56
C LEU A 26 11.51 13.01 -29.91
N VAL A 27 12.10 13.69 -30.89
CA VAL A 27 13.53 13.58 -31.21
C VAL A 27 14.25 14.82 -30.70
N LEU A 28 15.23 14.61 -29.82
CA LEU A 28 16.16 15.65 -29.39
C LEU A 28 17.34 15.68 -30.36
N SER A 29 17.56 16.81 -31.04
CA SER A 29 18.70 16.93 -31.96
C SER A 29 20.02 16.79 -31.19
N SER A 30 21.07 16.25 -31.82
CA SER A 30 22.41 16.14 -31.22
C SER A 30 22.91 17.45 -30.62
N ASP A 31 22.48 18.57 -31.21
CA ASP A 31 22.90 19.93 -30.89
C ASP A 31 21.93 20.65 -29.95
N THR A 32 20.82 20.01 -29.55
CA THR A 32 19.88 20.57 -28.57
C THR A 32 20.47 20.49 -27.17
N VAL A 33 21.12 19.36 -26.86
CA VAL A 33 21.73 19.12 -25.53
C VAL A 33 23.20 18.70 -25.66
N GLY A 34 23.63 18.10 -26.77
CA GLY A 34 25.00 17.57 -26.89
C GLY A 34 26.10 18.59 -27.17
N THR A 35 25.73 19.81 -27.59
CA THR A 35 26.64 20.96 -27.73
C THR A 35 26.50 21.97 -26.59
N TRP A 36 25.78 21.60 -25.51
CA TRP A 36 25.61 22.44 -24.33
C TRP A 36 26.97 22.85 -23.75
N GLY A 37 27.30 24.13 -23.88
CA GLY A 37 28.55 24.74 -23.40
C GLY A 37 29.69 24.86 -24.42
N LYS A 38 29.75 24.07 -25.51
CA LYS A 38 30.86 24.10 -26.49
C LYS A 38 30.69 25.17 -27.56
N ASP A 39 29.57 25.09 -28.29
CA ASP A 39 29.29 25.97 -29.44
C ASP A 39 28.39 27.16 -29.06
N TYR A 40 28.03 27.24 -27.78
CA TYR A 40 27.04 28.18 -27.22
C TYR A 40 27.59 28.81 -25.94
N PRO A 41 28.39 29.91 -26.04
CA PRO A 41 28.90 30.61 -24.86
C PRO A 41 27.72 31.05 -23.96
N GLY A 42 27.86 30.88 -22.64
CA GLY A 42 26.88 31.36 -21.66
C GLY A 42 25.76 30.40 -21.25
N ALA A 43 25.77 29.11 -21.62
CA ALA A 43 24.85 28.12 -21.04
C ALA A 43 25.31 27.66 -19.64
N ALA A 44 24.40 27.63 -18.65
CA ALA A 44 24.72 27.23 -17.28
C ALA A 44 25.18 25.76 -17.20
N PRO A 45 26.02 25.39 -16.22
CA PRO A 45 26.26 24.00 -15.90
C PRO A 45 24.96 23.32 -15.46
N LEU A 46 24.47 22.36 -16.26
CA LEU A 46 23.27 21.61 -15.91
C LEU A 46 23.58 20.70 -14.71
N GLU A 47 22.77 20.78 -13.67
CA GLU A 47 22.83 19.97 -12.46
C GLU A 47 21.85 18.79 -12.53
N THR A 48 20.66 18.98 -13.14
CA THR A 48 19.66 17.90 -13.28
C THR A 48 19.03 17.83 -14.68
N PHE A 49 18.79 16.62 -15.17
CA PHE A 49 18.15 16.35 -16.47
C PHE A 49 17.06 15.28 -16.38
N GLU A 50 15.85 15.59 -16.83
CA GLU A 50 14.71 14.66 -16.88
C GLU A 50 14.11 14.60 -18.28
N LEU A 51 13.91 13.38 -18.80
CA LEU A 51 13.23 13.13 -20.08
C LEU A 51 12.10 12.12 -19.86
N GLY A 52 10.84 12.55 -19.99
CA GLY A 52 9.69 11.68 -19.78
C GLY A 52 9.46 10.65 -20.90
N ALA A 53 9.58 11.07 -22.16
CA ALA A 53 9.44 10.23 -23.35
C ALA A 53 10.22 10.80 -24.54
N GLY A 54 10.67 9.91 -25.43
CA GLY A 54 11.34 10.29 -26.68
C GLY A 54 12.64 9.56 -26.94
N THR A 55 13.31 9.95 -28.02
CA THR A 55 14.59 9.39 -28.48
C THR A 55 15.76 10.28 -28.07
N ILE A 56 16.72 9.69 -27.34
CA ILE A 56 17.98 10.34 -26.96
C ILE A 56 18.99 10.14 -28.10
N ASN A 57 19.27 11.22 -28.86
CA ASN A 57 20.23 11.22 -29.97
C ASN A 57 21.41 12.18 -29.74
N PHE A 58 21.78 12.44 -28.49
CA PHE A 58 22.86 13.36 -28.12
C PHE A 58 23.77 12.78 -27.02
N ASN A 59 24.93 13.39 -26.84
CA ASN A 59 25.91 13.08 -25.78
C ASN A 59 26.36 14.39 -25.12
N LEU A 60 26.35 14.46 -23.79
CA LEU A 60 26.76 15.61 -22.99
C LEU A 60 28.29 15.72 -22.97
N LYS A 61 28.93 16.45 -23.91
CA LYS A 61 30.41 16.41 -24.04
C LYS A 61 31.19 17.27 -23.03
N GLU A 62 30.85 18.54 -22.79
CA GLU A 62 31.77 19.52 -22.14
C GLU A 62 31.38 20.02 -20.73
N LYS A 63 30.20 19.64 -20.20
CA LYS A 63 29.73 20.01 -18.84
C LYS A 63 29.29 18.80 -17.99
N LYS A 64 29.79 17.60 -18.31
CA LYS A 64 29.56 16.34 -17.55
C LYS A 64 29.83 16.47 -16.06
N ALA A 65 30.82 17.28 -15.70
CA ALA A 65 31.29 17.50 -14.33
C ALA A 65 30.31 18.26 -13.43
N THR A 66 29.12 18.68 -13.90
CA THR A 66 28.14 19.35 -13.02
C THR A 66 26.84 18.60 -12.87
N LEU A 67 26.61 17.57 -13.70
CA LEU A 67 25.37 16.82 -13.69
C LEU A 67 25.35 15.86 -12.51
N LYS A 68 24.39 16.04 -11.61
CA LYS A 68 24.20 15.27 -10.38
C LYS A 68 23.08 14.25 -10.48
N GLU A 69 22.05 14.56 -11.27
CA GLU A 69 20.84 13.73 -11.38
C GLU A 69 20.36 13.59 -12.83
N VAL A 70 20.06 12.35 -13.22
CA VAL A 70 19.40 12.03 -14.50
C VAL A 70 18.20 11.11 -14.28
N LYS A 71 17.06 11.46 -14.88
CA LYS A 71 15.82 10.68 -14.87
C LYS A 71 15.32 10.42 -16.28
N LEU A 72 15.18 9.15 -16.66
CA LEU A 72 14.62 8.72 -17.93
C LEU A 72 13.28 8.03 -17.68
N GLY A 73 12.18 8.55 -18.22
CA GLY A 73 10.85 7.99 -18.06
C GLY A 73 10.55 6.79 -18.96
N ASP A 74 9.39 6.17 -18.75
CA ASP A 74 8.94 4.95 -19.44
C ASP A 74 8.72 5.13 -20.96
N GLY A 75 8.64 6.37 -21.45
CA GLY A 75 8.53 6.66 -22.87
C GLY A 75 9.87 6.67 -23.62
N VAL A 76 11.01 6.46 -22.94
CA VAL A 76 12.35 6.36 -23.55
C VAL A 76 12.64 4.88 -23.86
N LYS A 77 13.09 4.57 -25.09
CA LYS A 77 13.32 3.17 -25.51
C LYS A 77 14.78 2.73 -25.51
N ASN A 78 15.72 3.65 -25.70
CA ASN A 78 17.14 3.31 -25.85
C ASN A 78 18.02 4.36 -25.17
N ILE A 79 19.06 3.91 -24.47
CA ILE A 79 20.18 4.77 -24.04
C ILE A 79 21.29 4.64 -25.09
N PRO A 80 21.71 5.75 -25.73
CA PRO A 80 22.72 5.71 -26.78
C PRO A 80 24.13 5.48 -26.23
N ASN A 81 25.07 5.20 -27.14
CA ASN A 81 26.47 5.03 -26.77
C ASN A 81 27.04 6.33 -26.17
N ASN A 82 27.91 6.19 -25.17
CA ASN A 82 28.62 7.28 -24.49
C ASN A 82 27.72 8.32 -23.78
N PHE A 83 26.43 8.03 -23.54
CA PHE A 83 25.43 9.02 -23.10
C PHE A 83 25.87 9.90 -21.92
N LEU A 84 26.25 9.29 -20.79
CA LEU A 84 26.74 9.94 -19.56
C LEU A 84 28.14 9.45 -19.18
N SER A 85 28.92 8.98 -20.14
CA SER A 85 30.32 8.61 -19.93
C SER A 85 31.08 9.76 -19.25
N GLU A 86 31.87 9.50 -18.22
CA GLU A 86 32.67 10.44 -17.42
C GLU A 86 31.86 11.50 -16.63
N CYS A 87 30.55 11.29 -16.42
CA CYS A 87 29.76 12.11 -15.50
C CYS A 87 30.13 11.77 -14.03
N THR A 88 31.31 12.20 -13.60
CA THR A 88 31.88 11.88 -12.28
C THR A 88 31.17 12.53 -11.10
N ASN A 89 30.27 13.48 -11.31
CA ASN A 89 29.43 14.04 -10.24
C ASN A 89 28.00 13.50 -10.26
N LEU A 90 27.70 12.51 -11.12
CA LEU A 90 26.39 11.87 -11.18
C LEU A 90 26.19 10.99 -9.95
N GLU A 91 25.31 11.44 -9.06
CA GLU A 91 24.95 10.76 -7.82
C GLU A 91 23.72 9.86 -8.03
N THR A 92 22.74 10.35 -8.81
CA THR A 92 21.44 9.69 -9.01
C THR A 92 21.16 9.44 -10.49
N LEU A 93 20.84 8.20 -10.82
CA LEU A 93 20.40 7.77 -12.15
C LEU A 93 19.14 6.90 -12.01
N GLU A 94 18.01 7.39 -12.53
CA GLU A 94 16.76 6.63 -12.60
C GLU A 94 16.43 6.31 -14.06
N ILE A 95 16.21 5.03 -14.36
CA ILE A 95 15.86 4.54 -15.71
C ILE A 95 14.49 3.86 -15.70
N GLY A 96 13.59 4.31 -16.56
CA GLY A 96 12.22 3.83 -16.67
C GLY A 96 12.11 2.45 -17.35
N ASN A 97 10.95 1.83 -17.19
CA ASN A 97 10.62 0.49 -17.68
C ASN A 97 10.43 0.40 -19.20
N GLY A 98 10.57 1.51 -19.92
CA GLY A 98 10.54 1.56 -21.38
C GLY A 98 11.87 1.20 -22.05
N ILE A 99 12.98 1.23 -21.30
CA ILE A 99 14.32 1.06 -21.84
C ILE A 99 14.55 -0.39 -22.27
N THR A 100 14.91 -0.58 -23.53
CA THR A 100 15.16 -1.92 -24.13
C THR A 100 16.65 -2.22 -24.33
N LYS A 101 17.50 -1.19 -24.35
CA LYS A 101 18.94 -1.32 -24.60
C LYS A 101 19.74 -0.23 -23.89
N ILE A 102 20.87 -0.62 -23.30
CA ILE A 102 21.91 0.28 -22.77
C ILE A 102 23.09 0.26 -23.74
N GLY A 103 23.45 1.42 -24.28
CA GLY A 103 24.53 1.57 -25.26
C GLY A 103 25.94 1.34 -24.70
N ASN A 104 26.91 1.24 -25.60
CA ASN A 104 28.31 1.08 -25.25
C ASN A 104 28.83 2.35 -24.54
N HIS A 105 29.66 2.19 -23.51
CA HIS A 105 30.21 3.29 -22.70
C HIS A 105 29.14 4.21 -22.09
N ALA A 106 27.87 3.80 -22.00
CA ALA A 106 26.76 4.69 -21.66
C ALA A 106 26.95 5.43 -20.33
N PHE A 107 27.55 4.79 -19.33
CA PHE A 107 27.78 5.30 -17.98
C PHE A 107 29.21 5.06 -17.50
N GLU A 108 30.17 4.85 -18.41
CA GLU A 108 31.58 4.63 -18.09
C GLU A 108 32.12 5.75 -17.18
N HIS A 109 32.93 5.44 -16.16
CA HIS A 109 33.53 6.40 -15.23
C HIS A 109 32.54 7.36 -14.54
N THR A 110 31.35 6.87 -14.19
CA THR A 110 30.38 7.61 -13.36
C THR A 110 30.51 7.26 -11.87
N ASN A 111 30.00 8.12 -10.99
CA ASN A 111 30.01 7.93 -9.53
C ASN A 111 28.69 7.42 -8.94
N ILE A 112 27.82 6.86 -9.78
CA ILE A 112 26.57 6.24 -9.32
C ILE A 112 26.87 5.12 -8.33
N THR A 113 26.07 5.01 -7.28
CA THR A 113 26.24 4.01 -6.21
C THR A 113 25.43 2.75 -6.44
N SER A 114 24.29 2.89 -7.12
CA SER A 114 23.40 1.79 -7.47
C SER A 114 22.76 2.02 -8.85
N ILE A 115 22.32 0.93 -9.47
CA ILE A 115 21.48 0.97 -10.68
C ILE A 115 20.47 -0.17 -10.65
N THR A 116 19.23 0.13 -11.04
CA THR A 116 18.20 -0.89 -11.29
C THR A 116 18.05 -1.06 -12.80
N ILE A 117 18.29 -2.25 -13.32
CA ILE A 117 18.13 -2.59 -14.74
C ILE A 117 16.70 -3.08 -14.97
N PRO A 118 15.86 -2.37 -15.75
CA PRO A 118 14.49 -2.76 -16.00
C PRO A 118 14.34 -4.11 -16.72
N ASP A 119 13.23 -4.80 -16.49
CA ASP A 119 12.94 -6.12 -17.07
C ASP A 119 12.86 -6.12 -18.60
N SER A 120 12.61 -4.94 -19.19
CA SER A 120 12.56 -4.70 -20.64
C SER A 120 13.93 -4.67 -21.32
N VAL A 121 15.02 -4.50 -20.58
CA VAL A 121 16.37 -4.42 -21.14
C VAL A 121 16.80 -5.79 -21.67
N THR A 122 17.21 -5.83 -22.93
CA THR A 122 17.66 -7.04 -23.63
C THR A 122 19.18 -7.13 -23.73
N ALA A 123 19.89 -6.00 -23.68
CA ALA A 123 21.35 -5.96 -23.78
C ALA A 123 21.97 -4.81 -23.00
N ILE A 124 23.10 -5.10 -22.33
CA ILE A 124 24.03 -4.13 -21.75
C ILE A 124 25.25 -4.04 -22.66
N GLY A 125 25.53 -2.84 -23.18
CA GLY A 125 26.62 -2.59 -24.12
C GLY A 125 28.02 -2.79 -23.56
N GLU A 126 29.01 -2.81 -24.47
CA GLU A 126 30.43 -2.84 -24.10
C GLU A 126 30.80 -1.63 -23.24
N GLN A 127 31.55 -1.87 -22.16
CA GLN A 127 32.01 -0.84 -21.22
C GLN A 127 30.91 0.04 -20.61
N ALA A 128 29.64 -0.40 -20.62
CA ALA A 128 28.50 0.43 -20.22
C ALA A 128 28.65 1.04 -18.81
N PHE A 129 29.24 0.33 -17.85
CA PHE A 129 29.53 0.77 -16.48
C PHE A 129 31.02 0.57 -16.12
N ASN A 130 31.90 0.58 -17.13
CA ASN A 130 33.34 0.43 -16.89
C ASN A 130 33.86 1.56 -15.98
N GLY A 131 34.65 1.21 -14.96
CA GLY A 131 35.28 2.19 -14.08
C GLY A 131 34.31 2.97 -13.18
N CYS A 132 33.06 2.53 -13.01
CA CYS A 132 32.15 3.08 -12.00
C CYS A 132 32.55 2.59 -10.60
N THR A 133 33.63 3.14 -10.06
CA THR A 133 34.25 2.66 -8.81
C THR A 133 33.37 2.81 -7.58
N SER A 134 32.33 3.65 -7.63
CA SER A 134 31.36 3.87 -6.56
C SER A 134 30.15 2.93 -6.65
N LEU A 135 29.97 2.22 -7.77
CA LEU A 135 28.83 1.32 -8.00
C LEU A 135 28.99 0.05 -7.18
N THR A 136 28.15 -0.11 -6.15
CA THR A 136 28.17 -1.26 -5.23
C THR A 136 26.99 -2.21 -5.40
N GLU A 137 25.91 -1.74 -6.03
CA GLU A 137 24.66 -2.47 -6.19
C GLU A 137 24.13 -2.40 -7.63
N VAL A 138 23.90 -3.56 -8.24
CA VAL A 138 23.27 -3.70 -9.56
C VAL A 138 22.07 -4.62 -9.41
N ASN A 139 20.87 -4.05 -9.50
CA ASN A 139 19.62 -4.77 -9.31
C ASN A 139 19.06 -5.22 -10.66
N ILE A 140 18.98 -6.53 -10.86
CA ILE A 140 18.40 -7.16 -12.05
C ILE A 140 17.29 -8.11 -11.58
N SER A 141 16.08 -7.94 -12.12
CA SER A 141 14.94 -8.82 -11.83
C SER A 141 15.16 -10.23 -12.36
N LYS A 142 14.58 -11.21 -11.68
CA LYS A 142 14.54 -12.63 -12.10
C LYS A 142 13.81 -12.81 -13.43
N ASN A 143 12.86 -11.93 -13.72
CA ASN A 143 12.04 -11.94 -14.93
C ASN A 143 12.65 -11.07 -16.05
N SER A 144 13.90 -10.65 -15.91
CA SER A 144 14.60 -9.86 -16.91
C SER A 144 14.64 -10.57 -18.27
N LYS A 145 14.59 -9.77 -19.34
CA LYS A 145 14.80 -10.23 -20.73
C LYS A 145 16.25 -10.06 -21.18
N LEU A 146 17.19 -9.81 -20.27
CA LEU A 146 18.59 -9.56 -20.58
C LEU A 146 19.24 -10.80 -21.20
N GLU A 147 19.70 -10.70 -22.43
CA GLU A 147 20.34 -11.81 -23.16
C GLU A 147 21.86 -11.76 -23.08
N THR A 148 22.44 -10.55 -23.03
CA THR A 148 23.90 -10.36 -23.11
C THR A 148 24.40 -9.29 -22.16
N ILE A 149 25.46 -9.62 -21.42
CA ILE A 149 26.31 -8.67 -20.69
C ILE A 149 27.56 -8.40 -21.54
N GLY A 150 27.70 -7.18 -22.04
CA GLY A 150 28.76 -6.81 -22.97
C GLY A 150 30.18 -6.89 -22.40
N ASN A 151 31.16 -6.80 -23.30
CA ASN A 151 32.58 -6.80 -22.95
C ASN A 151 32.89 -5.66 -21.98
N ARG A 152 33.64 -5.94 -20.91
CA ARG A 152 34.02 -4.96 -19.88
C ARG A 152 32.84 -4.18 -19.27
N ALA A 153 31.61 -4.68 -19.39
CA ALA A 153 30.41 -3.93 -19.01
C ALA A 153 30.45 -3.39 -17.59
N PHE A 154 31.01 -4.13 -16.63
CA PHE A 154 31.14 -3.78 -15.22
C PHE A 154 32.60 -3.81 -14.75
N GLN A 155 33.58 -3.69 -15.67
CA GLN A 155 34.99 -3.72 -15.31
C GLN A 155 35.31 -2.62 -14.27
N GLN A 156 36.14 -2.94 -13.26
CA GLN A 156 36.57 -2.01 -12.21
C GLN A 156 35.42 -1.34 -11.41
N THR A 157 34.30 -2.04 -11.25
CA THR A 157 33.23 -1.62 -10.33
C THR A 157 33.43 -2.19 -8.92
N SER A 158 32.73 -1.62 -7.94
CA SER A 158 32.76 -2.07 -6.53
C SER A 158 31.58 -2.96 -6.16
N ILE A 159 30.92 -3.58 -7.14
CA ILE A 159 29.78 -4.45 -6.91
C ILE A 159 30.17 -5.61 -5.98
N THR A 160 29.28 -5.92 -5.03
CA THR A 160 29.55 -6.96 -4.02
C THR A 160 28.93 -8.31 -4.39
N SER A 161 27.80 -8.26 -5.08
CA SER A 161 27.11 -9.43 -5.62
C SER A 161 26.42 -9.07 -6.95
N ILE A 162 26.16 -10.08 -7.76
CA ILE A 162 25.35 -9.93 -8.98
C ILE A 162 24.46 -11.16 -9.17
N ALA A 163 23.19 -10.92 -9.48
CA ALA A 163 22.27 -11.97 -9.93
C ALA A 163 22.22 -11.99 -11.46
N ILE A 164 22.64 -13.09 -12.06
CA ILE A 164 22.57 -13.29 -13.50
C ILE A 164 21.20 -13.92 -13.82
N PRO A 165 20.31 -13.24 -14.57
CA PRO A 165 18.98 -13.78 -14.86
C PRO A 165 19.07 -14.96 -15.83
N ASP A 166 18.06 -15.83 -15.81
CA ASP A 166 18.03 -17.08 -16.59
C ASP A 166 18.06 -16.86 -18.12
N SER A 167 17.73 -15.65 -18.58
CA SER A 167 17.75 -15.25 -19.99
C SER A 167 19.15 -15.00 -20.55
N VAL A 168 20.17 -14.74 -19.71
CA VAL A 168 21.52 -14.43 -20.18
C VAL A 168 22.16 -15.67 -20.80
N THR A 169 22.65 -15.52 -22.02
CA THR A 169 23.37 -16.57 -22.77
C THR A 169 24.87 -16.35 -22.77
N VAL A 170 25.32 -15.09 -22.66
CA VAL A 170 26.75 -14.72 -22.75
C VAL A 170 27.13 -13.68 -21.69
N ILE A 171 28.21 -13.98 -20.97
CA ILE A 171 28.97 -13.01 -20.17
C ILE A 171 30.23 -12.66 -20.95
N GLY A 172 30.29 -11.42 -21.46
CA GLY A 172 31.32 -10.96 -22.38
C GLY A 172 32.72 -10.86 -21.78
N LYS A 173 33.72 -10.71 -22.66
CA LYS A 173 35.13 -10.60 -22.32
C LYS A 173 35.36 -9.53 -21.28
N GLN A 174 36.04 -9.90 -20.18
CA GLN A 174 36.38 -8.99 -19.08
C GLN A 174 35.17 -8.29 -18.43
N ALA A 175 33.93 -8.80 -18.58
CA ALA A 175 32.71 -8.14 -18.10
C ALA A 175 32.77 -7.67 -16.64
N PHE A 176 33.35 -8.47 -15.75
CA PHE A 176 33.54 -8.18 -14.32
C PHE A 176 35.03 -8.11 -13.93
N ASN A 177 35.92 -7.84 -14.88
CA ASN A 177 37.35 -7.74 -14.62
C ASN A 177 37.64 -6.71 -13.52
N ARG A 178 38.49 -7.08 -12.54
CA ARG A 178 38.88 -6.21 -11.42
C ARG A 178 37.70 -5.70 -10.58
N CYS A 179 36.57 -6.42 -10.55
CA CYS A 179 35.54 -6.19 -9.53
C CYS A 179 36.02 -6.78 -8.19
N THR A 180 36.94 -6.07 -7.54
CA THR A 180 37.66 -6.58 -6.36
C THR A 180 36.80 -6.68 -5.10
N SER A 181 35.54 -6.25 -5.15
CA SER A 181 34.55 -6.43 -4.08
C SER A 181 33.54 -7.54 -4.38
N LEU A 182 33.50 -8.06 -5.62
CA LEU A 182 32.50 -9.03 -6.06
C LEU A 182 32.79 -10.38 -5.43
N ALA A 183 31.98 -10.78 -4.45
CA ALA A 183 32.15 -12.00 -3.67
C ALA A 183 31.17 -13.11 -4.07
N GLU A 184 30.01 -12.75 -4.62
CA GLU A 184 28.91 -13.67 -4.91
C GLU A 184 28.35 -13.45 -6.32
N VAL A 185 28.27 -14.52 -7.11
CA VAL A 185 27.63 -14.54 -8.43
C VAL A 185 26.53 -15.58 -8.38
N ASN A 186 25.29 -15.10 -8.44
CA ASN A 186 24.11 -15.95 -8.33
C ASN A 186 23.59 -16.33 -9.72
N ILE A 187 23.68 -17.61 -10.04
CA ILE A 187 23.18 -18.22 -11.28
C ILE A 187 22.26 -19.38 -10.91
N SER A 188 21.09 -19.47 -11.53
CA SER A 188 20.14 -20.55 -11.29
C SER A 188 20.50 -21.82 -12.07
N LYS A 189 19.98 -22.98 -11.62
CA LYS A 189 20.09 -24.25 -12.36
C LYS A 189 19.42 -24.25 -13.73
N ASN A 190 18.46 -23.35 -13.96
CA ASN A 190 17.71 -23.25 -15.21
C ASN A 190 18.26 -22.16 -16.15
N SER A 191 19.42 -21.59 -15.82
CA SER A 191 20.03 -20.53 -16.62
C SER A 191 20.34 -21.01 -18.04
N LYS A 192 20.12 -20.13 -19.03
CA LYS A 192 20.50 -20.33 -20.43
C LYS A 192 21.94 -19.94 -20.74
N LEU A 193 22.77 -19.72 -19.72
CA LEU A 193 24.15 -19.29 -19.89
C LEU A 193 24.93 -20.36 -20.67
N GLU A 194 25.46 -19.98 -21.83
CA GLU A 194 26.27 -20.85 -22.69
C GLU A 194 27.76 -20.49 -22.60
N THR A 195 28.08 -19.20 -22.46
CA THR A 195 29.46 -18.72 -22.59
C THR A 195 29.85 -17.73 -21.49
N ILE A 196 30.99 -18.00 -20.85
CA ILE A 196 31.73 -17.05 -20.01
C ILE A 196 33.03 -16.75 -20.74
N GLU A 197 33.19 -15.55 -21.29
CA GLU A 197 34.34 -15.23 -22.14
C GLU A 197 35.63 -14.91 -21.38
N ASP A 198 36.72 -14.67 -22.12
CA ASP A 198 38.06 -14.41 -21.61
C ASP A 198 38.08 -13.38 -20.47
N GLY A 199 38.69 -13.75 -19.35
CA GLY A 199 38.90 -12.84 -18.23
C GLY A 199 37.62 -12.26 -17.62
N ALA A 200 36.43 -12.83 -17.90
CA ALA A 200 35.14 -12.30 -17.45
C ALA A 200 35.12 -11.95 -15.95
N PHE A 201 35.72 -12.78 -15.10
CA PHE A 201 35.85 -12.58 -13.66
C PHE A 201 37.32 -12.47 -13.22
N TYR A 202 38.24 -12.04 -14.10
CA TYR A 202 39.66 -11.89 -13.73
C TYR A 202 39.83 -10.87 -12.59
N ASP A 203 40.62 -11.21 -11.58
CA ASP A 203 40.91 -10.38 -10.38
C ASP A 203 39.65 -9.93 -9.62
N THR A 204 38.72 -10.88 -9.40
CA THR A 204 37.53 -10.68 -8.56
C THR A 204 37.71 -11.36 -7.20
N ARG A 205 36.69 -11.32 -6.33
CA ARG A 205 36.68 -12.02 -5.03
C ARG A 205 35.61 -13.10 -4.95
N VAL A 206 35.13 -13.56 -6.11
CA VAL A 206 34.07 -14.56 -6.18
C VAL A 206 34.52 -15.79 -5.41
N LEU A 207 33.83 -16.11 -4.32
CA LEU A 207 34.18 -17.25 -3.46
C LEU A 207 33.45 -18.52 -3.93
N LYS A 208 32.22 -18.34 -4.41
CA LYS A 208 31.32 -19.43 -4.78
C LYS A 208 30.55 -19.05 -6.03
N MET A 209 30.44 -20.01 -6.94
CA MET A 209 29.64 -19.87 -8.16
C MET A 209 29.08 -21.25 -8.54
N TYR A 210 27.80 -21.29 -8.89
CA TYR A 210 27.21 -22.43 -9.58
C TYR A 210 27.44 -22.28 -11.08
N LEU A 211 27.87 -23.35 -11.75
CA LEU A 211 28.00 -23.39 -13.20
C LEU A 211 26.84 -24.21 -13.78
N PRO A 212 25.92 -23.60 -14.54
CA PRO A 212 24.79 -24.32 -15.11
C PRO A 212 25.25 -25.31 -16.19
N GLY A 213 24.54 -26.42 -16.33
CA GLY A 213 24.89 -27.47 -17.30
C GLY A 213 24.85 -27.04 -18.77
N GLY A 214 24.19 -25.93 -19.08
CA GLY A 214 24.17 -25.33 -20.42
C GLY A 214 25.46 -24.63 -20.85
N VAL A 215 26.42 -24.42 -19.93
CA VAL A 215 27.68 -23.73 -20.26
C VAL A 215 28.53 -24.61 -21.17
N LYS A 216 28.85 -24.09 -22.35
CA LYS A 216 29.71 -24.72 -23.37
C LYS A 216 31.11 -24.12 -23.39
N THR A 217 31.31 -22.90 -22.91
CA THR A 217 32.60 -22.22 -23.06
C THR A 217 32.97 -21.42 -21.82
N LEU A 218 34.17 -21.68 -21.31
CA LEU A 218 34.88 -20.86 -20.34
C LEU A 218 36.14 -20.30 -21.01
N GLY A 219 36.26 -18.98 -21.13
CA GLY A 219 37.35 -18.32 -21.84
C GLY A 219 38.68 -18.32 -21.10
N VAL A 220 39.72 -17.85 -21.79
CA VAL A 220 41.09 -17.75 -21.26
C VAL A 220 41.10 -16.84 -20.04
N GLY A 221 41.64 -17.31 -18.92
CA GLY A 221 41.75 -16.52 -17.69
C GLY A 221 40.41 -16.10 -17.07
N ALA A 222 39.28 -16.71 -17.43
CA ALA A 222 37.94 -16.28 -16.99
C ALA A 222 37.82 -16.05 -15.48
N PHE A 223 38.47 -16.87 -14.65
CA PHE A 223 38.54 -16.79 -13.20
C PHE A 223 39.99 -16.68 -12.68
N GLN A 224 40.89 -16.10 -13.47
CA GLN A 224 42.26 -15.87 -13.01
C GLN A 224 42.29 -14.82 -11.89
N ARG A 225 43.18 -14.99 -10.89
CA ARG A 225 43.28 -14.19 -9.66
C ARG A 225 41.95 -14.09 -8.91
N THR A 226 41.19 -15.19 -8.86
CA THR A 226 39.87 -15.24 -8.24
C THR A 226 39.71 -16.47 -7.34
N PRO A 227 39.37 -16.32 -6.05
CA PRO A 227 39.30 -17.42 -5.06
C PRO A 227 38.07 -18.34 -5.24
N VAL A 228 37.58 -18.52 -6.48
CA VAL A 228 36.32 -19.21 -6.75
C VAL A 228 36.43 -20.71 -6.49
N LYS A 229 35.48 -21.23 -5.72
CA LYS A 229 35.19 -22.66 -5.62
C LYS A 229 33.95 -22.98 -6.45
N ILE A 230 34.11 -23.82 -7.47
CA ILE A 230 33.00 -24.32 -8.30
C ILE A 230 32.53 -25.66 -7.70
N TYR A 231 31.25 -25.74 -7.34
CA TYR A 231 30.73 -26.83 -6.49
C TYR A 231 30.14 -28.01 -7.27
N ASP A 232 29.71 -27.80 -8.51
CA ASP A 232 28.99 -28.80 -9.29
C ASP A 232 29.26 -28.57 -10.78
N MET A 233 30.10 -29.44 -11.36
CA MET A 233 30.39 -29.49 -12.80
C MET A 233 29.73 -30.71 -13.45
N SER A 234 28.93 -31.48 -12.69
CA SER A 234 28.40 -32.76 -13.15
C SER A 234 27.34 -32.61 -14.24
N ASP A 235 26.73 -31.43 -14.32
CA ASP A 235 25.75 -31.07 -15.34
C ASP A 235 26.40 -30.51 -16.63
N VAL A 236 27.71 -30.20 -16.63
CA VAL A 236 28.43 -29.46 -17.69
C VAL A 236 29.07 -30.41 -18.72
N TYR A 237 28.77 -31.71 -18.65
CA TYR A 237 29.35 -32.70 -19.56
C TYR A 237 28.68 -32.65 -20.94
N SER A 238 29.30 -31.92 -21.85
CA SER A 238 28.99 -31.98 -23.27
C SER A 238 30.28 -32.16 -24.10
N SER A 239 30.17 -32.86 -25.23
CA SER A 239 31.31 -33.07 -26.13
C SER A 239 31.83 -31.77 -26.76
N ASP A 240 31.07 -30.68 -26.67
CA ASP A 240 31.41 -29.36 -27.21
C ASP A 240 31.91 -28.37 -26.13
N PHE A 241 32.11 -28.82 -24.89
CA PHE A 241 32.63 -27.98 -23.81
C PHE A 241 34.09 -27.56 -24.07
N THR A 242 34.37 -26.25 -24.02
CA THR A 242 35.71 -25.67 -24.17
C THR A 242 36.10 -24.87 -22.93
N ILE A 243 37.38 -25.00 -22.54
CA ILE A 243 37.98 -24.24 -21.45
C ILE A 243 39.29 -23.62 -21.93
N GLY A 244 39.41 -22.31 -21.79
CA GLY A 244 40.58 -21.54 -22.18
C GLY A 244 41.72 -21.66 -21.18
N ASP A 245 42.93 -21.38 -21.65
CA ASP A 245 44.13 -21.41 -20.81
C ASP A 245 43.99 -20.50 -19.58
N TRP A 246 44.58 -20.90 -18.45
CA TRP A 246 44.57 -20.13 -17.21
C TRP A 246 43.16 -19.81 -16.66
N CYS A 247 42.10 -20.47 -17.15
CA CYS A 247 40.71 -20.18 -16.81
C CYS A 247 40.49 -20.10 -15.29
N ILE A 248 40.91 -21.10 -14.51
CA ILE A 248 40.92 -21.03 -13.05
C ILE A 248 42.37 -21.03 -12.59
N ASN A 249 42.88 -19.85 -12.23
CA ASN A 249 44.27 -19.72 -11.82
C ASN A 249 44.46 -18.68 -10.71
N ASN A 250 44.95 -19.11 -9.55
CA ASN A 250 45.14 -18.23 -8.39
C ASN A 250 46.58 -17.80 -8.15
N TRP A 251 47.41 -17.83 -9.21
CA TRP A 251 48.73 -17.22 -9.18
C TRP A 251 48.60 -15.70 -9.09
N TYR A 252 49.16 -15.17 -8.01
CA TYR A 252 49.29 -13.74 -7.75
C TYR A 252 50.77 -13.36 -7.83
N ASN A 253 51.15 -12.50 -8.77
CA ASN A 253 52.45 -11.85 -8.74
C ASN A 253 52.26 -10.47 -8.12
N THR A 254 52.76 -10.28 -6.90
CA THR A 254 52.68 -9.01 -6.18
C THR A 254 53.46 -7.95 -6.93
N LYS A 255 52.84 -6.81 -7.24
CA LYS A 255 53.61 -5.60 -7.56
C LYS A 255 54.39 -5.18 -6.30
N GLU A 256 55.51 -4.48 -6.49
CA GLU A 256 56.36 -4.02 -5.39
C GLU A 256 55.52 -3.21 -4.38
N GLY A 257 55.35 -3.75 -3.16
CA GLY A 257 54.54 -3.16 -2.08
C GLY A 257 53.12 -3.73 -1.86
N GLU A 258 52.64 -4.64 -2.71
CA GLU A 258 51.32 -5.27 -2.54
C GLU A 258 51.42 -6.55 -1.69
N VAL A 259 50.65 -6.65 -0.61
CA VAL A 259 50.56 -7.88 0.20
C VAL A 259 49.67 -8.88 -0.54
N ALA A 260 50.23 -10.04 -0.88
CA ALA A 260 49.45 -11.13 -1.47
C ALA A 260 48.29 -11.52 -0.53
N PRO A 261 47.04 -11.57 -1.00
CA PRO A 261 45.91 -11.96 -0.16
C PRO A 261 46.05 -13.42 0.31
N GLU A 262 45.45 -13.79 1.44
CA GLU A 262 45.60 -15.13 2.06
C GLU A 262 45.22 -16.29 1.12
N TRP A 263 44.32 -16.05 0.15
CA TRP A 263 43.94 -17.01 -0.88
C TRP A 263 44.90 -17.07 -2.07
N ALA A 264 45.76 -16.06 -2.26
CA ALA A 264 46.81 -16.09 -3.27
C ALA A 264 47.70 -17.28 -2.92
N ASN A 265 47.80 -18.25 -3.82
CA ASN A 265 48.47 -19.55 -3.66
C ASN A 265 47.59 -20.75 -3.22
N ASN A 266 46.31 -20.60 -2.86
CA ASN A 266 45.48 -21.73 -2.38
C ASN A 266 44.95 -22.65 -3.50
N HIS A 267 45.05 -22.24 -4.78
CA HIS A 267 44.56 -23.02 -5.92
C HIS A 267 45.50 -22.92 -7.12
N LYS A 268 46.78 -23.29 -6.93
CA LYS A 268 47.76 -23.23 -8.02
C LYS A 268 47.46 -24.19 -9.17
N ASP A 269 46.68 -25.25 -8.94
CA ASP A 269 46.64 -26.41 -9.85
C ASP A 269 45.22 -27.06 -10.01
N ILE A 270 44.16 -26.30 -10.31
CA ILE A 270 42.88 -26.91 -10.75
C ILE A 270 42.78 -26.82 -12.29
N TYR A 271 43.04 -27.93 -12.98
CA TYR A 271 42.78 -28.09 -14.42
C TYR A 271 41.71 -29.17 -14.64
N VAL A 272 40.62 -28.81 -15.33
CA VAL A 272 39.62 -29.74 -15.88
C VAL A 272 39.95 -29.90 -17.37
N ASN A 273 40.28 -31.11 -17.83
CA ASN A 273 40.40 -31.40 -19.26
C ASN A 273 39.75 -32.76 -19.58
N ASN A 274 38.90 -32.77 -20.61
CA ASN A 274 38.50 -33.98 -21.33
C ASN A 274 39.27 -34.03 -22.66
N ASN A 275 40.10 -35.06 -22.83
CA ASN A 275 41.32 -35.02 -23.66
C ASN A 275 41.15 -35.29 -25.16
N ASP A 276 39.97 -35.68 -25.65
CA ASP A 276 39.86 -36.13 -27.04
C ASP A 276 39.83 -35.00 -28.07
N ILE A 277 39.48 -33.77 -27.68
CA ILE A 277 39.32 -32.62 -28.61
C ILE A 277 40.56 -31.73 -28.68
N LEU A 278 41.29 -31.56 -27.57
CA LEU A 278 42.54 -30.79 -27.56
C LEU A 278 43.65 -31.46 -28.37
N ASN A 279 43.70 -32.80 -28.36
CA ASN A 279 44.65 -33.58 -29.14
C ASN A 279 44.42 -33.47 -30.66
N ALA A 280 43.18 -33.24 -31.10
CA ALA A 280 42.87 -32.98 -32.51
C ALA A 280 43.28 -31.56 -32.97
N LEU A 281 43.27 -30.57 -32.06
CA LEU A 281 43.62 -29.18 -32.33
C LEU A 281 45.15 -28.93 -32.32
N LEU A 282 45.91 -29.62 -31.46
CA LEU A 282 47.37 -29.48 -31.39
C LEU A 282 48.13 -30.12 -32.57
N ALA A 283 47.46 -30.94 -33.39
CA ALA A 283 48.06 -31.53 -34.59
C ALA A 283 48.29 -30.52 -35.74
N LYS A 284 47.72 -29.30 -35.66
CA LYS A 284 47.96 -28.22 -36.64
C LYS A 284 48.15 -26.85 -35.97
N ASN A 285 49.42 -26.52 -35.73
CA ASN A 285 50.02 -25.18 -35.59
C ASN A 285 50.29 -24.59 -34.17
N LYS A 286 51.56 -24.75 -33.77
CA LYS A 286 52.50 -23.80 -33.14
C LYS A 286 52.10 -22.99 -31.89
N ALA A 287 52.78 -23.38 -30.79
CA ALA A 287 53.76 -22.60 -29.99
C ALA A 287 53.37 -22.21 -28.55
N GLY A 288 53.98 -22.93 -27.60
CA GLY A 288 54.62 -22.34 -26.41
C GLY A 288 53.79 -22.28 -25.12
N SER A 289 54.25 -23.01 -24.11
CA SER A 289 53.90 -22.92 -22.68
C SER A 289 52.54 -23.50 -22.25
N VAL A 290 52.54 -24.81 -21.93
CA VAL A 290 51.62 -25.35 -20.92
C VAL A 290 52.46 -26.07 -19.86
N THR A 291 52.49 -25.51 -18.65
CA THR A 291 53.14 -26.08 -17.47
C THR A 291 52.12 -26.70 -16.53
N LYS A 292 52.39 -27.94 -16.13
CA LYS A 292 52.00 -28.67 -14.90
C LYS A 292 50.70 -29.52 -14.88
N THR A 293 50.80 -30.53 -14.02
CA THR A 293 50.20 -31.88 -14.02
C THR A 293 48.72 -31.93 -13.64
N CYS A 294 47.94 -32.76 -14.35
CA CYS A 294 46.49 -32.95 -14.15
C CYS A 294 46.20 -34.34 -13.55
N TYR A 295 45.25 -34.43 -12.60
CA TYR A 295 44.69 -35.70 -12.14
C TYR A 295 43.25 -35.84 -12.64
N VAL A 296 43.03 -36.70 -13.63
CA VAL A 296 41.68 -37.15 -14.01
C VAL A 296 41.37 -38.39 -13.20
N THR A 297 40.59 -38.23 -12.13
CA THR A 297 40.16 -39.39 -11.33
C THR A 297 38.77 -39.81 -11.78
N ASN A 298 38.68 -40.85 -12.59
CA ASN A 298 37.40 -41.51 -12.89
C ASN A 298 36.82 -42.10 -11.59
N GLY A 299 36.04 -41.30 -10.85
CA GLY A 299 35.44 -41.65 -9.56
C GLY A 299 36.41 -41.73 -8.36
N GLY A 300 37.63 -41.19 -8.45
CA GLY A 300 38.55 -41.05 -7.32
C GLY A 300 38.48 -39.67 -6.66
N THR A 301 39.18 -39.51 -5.55
CA THR A 301 39.31 -38.27 -4.76
C THR A 301 40.77 -37.83 -4.73
N VAL A 302 41.00 -36.51 -4.71
CA VAL A 302 42.34 -35.92 -4.64
C VAL A 302 42.54 -35.24 -3.29
N ASP A 303 43.48 -35.74 -2.49
CA ASP A 303 43.95 -35.14 -1.26
C ASP A 303 44.97 -34.04 -1.60
N MET A 304 44.50 -32.80 -1.53
CA MET A 304 45.26 -31.60 -1.88
C MET A 304 46.44 -31.31 -0.93
N THR A 305 46.61 -32.08 0.15
CA THR A 305 47.76 -31.97 1.08
C THR A 305 48.92 -32.88 0.69
N LYS A 306 48.73 -33.77 -0.29
CA LYS A 306 49.71 -34.74 -0.76
C LYS A 306 50.15 -34.43 -2.19
N THR A 307 51.24 -35.06 -2.64
CA THR A 307 51.79 -34.88 -3.99
C THR A 307 51.97 -36.22 -4.69
N GLY A 308 51.99 -36.19 -6.03
CA GLY A 308 52.12 -37.39 -6.86
C GLY A 308 50.91 -38.33 -6.76
N PHE A 309 51.11 -39.60 -7.13
CA PHE A 309 50.05 -40.61 -7.13
C PHE A 309 49.39 -40.86 -5.77
N GLU A 310 50.09 -40.57 -4.67
CA GLU A 310 49.56 -40.72 -3.30
C GLU A 310 48.49 -39.69 -2.95
N ALA A 311 48.41 -38.59 -3.72
CA ALA A 311 47.33 -37.63 -3.62
C ALA A 311 46.00 -38.20 -4.13
N VAL A 312 46.02 -39.29 -4.90
CA VAL A 312 44.83 -39.84 -5.55
C VAL A 312 44.39 -41.11 -4.85
N SER A 313 43.16 -41.13 -4.36
CA SER A 313 42.59 -42.31 -3.68
C SER A 313 41.12 -42.51 -4.01
N ARG A 314 40.68 -43.76 -4.05
CA ARG A 314 39.26 -44.12 -4.18
C ARG A 314 38.91 -45.09 -3.04
N PRO A 315 38.07 -44.69 -2.07
CA PRO A 315 37.68 -45.56 -0.97
C PRO A 315 37.15 -46.90 -1.48
N GLY A 316 37.67 -48.02 -0.95
CA GLY A 316 37.27 -49.39 -1.34
C GLY A 316 38.04 -50.02 -2.52
N TYR A 317 38.93 -49.26 -3.19
CA TYR A 317 39.69 -49.73 -4.35
C TYR A 317 41.21 -49.70 -4.08
N THR A 318 41.96 -50.55 -4.76
CA THR A 318 43.40 -50.38 -5.01
C THR A 318 43.60 -49.67 -6.34
N VAL A 319 44.71 -48.96 -6.48
CA VAL A 319 45.06 -48.23 -7.71
C VAL A 319 46.37 -48.74 -8.28
N GLU A 320 46.36 -49.07 -9.56
CA GLU A 320 47.55 -49.27 -10.39
C GLU A 320 47.64 -48.10 -11.37
N TRP A 321 48.85 -47.63 -11.66
CA TRP A 321 49.08 -46.53 -12.60
C TRP A 321 49.64 -47.06 -13.90
N HIS A 322 49.17 -46.56 -15.03
CA HIS A 322 49.58 -47.01 -16.37
C HIS A 322 49.91 -45.81 -17.24
N LYS A 323 50.79 -45.94 -18.22
CA LYS A 323 51.08 -44.89 -19.21
C LYS A 323 50.13 -44.93 -20.41
N ASN A 324 49.47 -46.05 -20.67
CA ASN A 324 48.47 -46.15 -21.72
C ASN A 324 47.05 -46.16 -21.14
N ALA A 325 46.12 -45.48 -21.83
CA ALA A 325 44.72 -45.35 -21.39
C ALA A 325 43.94 -46.68 -21.43
N ASP A 326 44.38 -47.62 -22.27
CA ASP A 326 43.79 -48.95 -22.42
C ASP A 326 44.40 -49.99 -21.45
N PHE A 327 45.32 -49.56 -20.58
CA PHE A 327 46.04 -50.41 -19.63
C PHE A 327 46.81 -51.57 -20.29
N SER A 328 47.18 -51.42 -21.56
CA SER A 328 47.96 -52.41 -22.32
C SER A 328 49.41 -52.51 -21.86
N ASP A 329 49.92 -51.51 -21.14
CA ASP A 329 51.26 -51.46 -20.59
C ASP A 329 51.34 -52.00 -19.15
N ALA A 330 52.54 -52.34 -18.70
CA ALA A 330 52.77 -52.78 -17.32
C ALA A 330 52.53 -51.63 -16.31
N ALA A 331 52.05 -51.96 -15.11
CA ALA A 331 51.81 -50.98 -14.07
C ALA A 331 53.09 -50.19 -13.72
N TYR A 332 53.01 -48.87 -13.85
CA TYR A 332 54.04 -47.90 -13.52
C TYR A 332 54.14 -47.68 -12.01
N THR A 333 55.32 -47.93 -11.46
CA THR A 333 55.60 -47.84 -10.00
C THR A 333 56.58 -46.73 -9.64
N GLY A 334 57.02 -45.93 -10.62
CA GLY A 334 57.91 -44.79 -10.42
C GLY A 334 57.19 -43.55 -9.89
N LYS A 335 57.95 -42.52 -9.52
CA LYS A 335 57.37 -41.19 -9.27
C LYS A 335 56.80 -40.63 -10.59
N PRO A 336 55.63 -39.97 -10.56
CA PRO A 336 55.11 -39.31 -11.76
C PRO A 336 56.13 -38.29 -12.26
N LYS A 337 56.44 -38.35 -13.56
CA LYS A 337 57.35 -37.42 -14.22
C LYS A 337 56.57 -36.28 -14.84
N ASP A 338 57.16 -35.10 -14.84
CA ASP A 338 56.59 -33.92 -15.48
C ASP A 338 56.37 -34.18 -16.97
N SER A 339 55.20 -33.80 -17.49
CA SER A 339 54.79 -33.94 -18.91
C SER A 339 54.50 -35.37 -19.40
N GLU A 340 54.34 -36.35 -18.51
CA GLU A 340 53.83 -37.69 -18.86
C GLU A 340 52.39 -37.88 -18.35
N ASN A 341 51.55 -38.55 -19.15
CA ASN A 341 50.21 -38.95 -18.74
C ASN A 341 50.25 -40.28 -17.99
N TYR A 342 49.43 -40.39 -16.94
CA TYR A 342 49.25 -41.62 -16.18
C TYR A 342 47.78 -41.88 -15.93
N TYR A 343 47.38 -43.14 -16.05
CA TYR A 343 46.02 -43.62 -16.01
C TYR A 343 45.84 -44.52 -14.79
N ALA A 344 44.90 -44.15 -13.91
CA ALA A 344 44.56 -44.92 -12.72
C ALA A 344 43.62 -46.08 -13.09
N LYS A 345 44.12 -47.31 -13.00
CA LYS A 345 43.34 -48.53 -13.05
C LYS A 345 42.87 -48.89 -11.64
N TRP A 346 41.58 -48.74 -11.40
CA TRP A 346 40.97 -49.03 -10.11
C TRP A 346 40.55 -50.50 -10.03
N THR A 347 41.13 -51.24 -9.11
CA THR A 347 40.73 -52.62 -8.82
C THR A 347 40.01 -52.65 -7.48
N LEU A 348 38.78 -53.15 -7.45
CA LEU A 348 38.02 -53.27 -6.21
C LEU A 348 38.67 -54.30 -5.29
N LYS A 349 38.82 -54.00 -3.99
CA LYS A 349 39.56 -54.85 -3.03
C LYS A 349 38.91 -56.23 -2.77
N ASP A 350 37.63 -56.42 -3.09
CA ASP A 350 36.91 -57.70 -2.96
C ASP A 350 35.69 -57.70 -3.91
N SER A 351 35.75 -58.48 -4.98
CA SER A 351 34.76 -58.52 -6.07
C SER A 351 33.60 -59.51 -5.88
N THR A 352 33.35 -60.00 -4.66
CA THR A 352 32.33 -61.04 -4.40
C THR A 352 31.08 -60.58 -3.65
N ASN A 353 30.86 -59.27 -3.40
CA ASN A 353 29.64 -58.78 -2.76
C ASN A 353 29.25 -57.37 -3.22
N THR A 354 29.03 -57.20 -4.52
CA THR A 354 28.50 -55.96 -5.09
C THR A 354 26.98 -56.10 -5.30
N ILE A 355 26.18 -55.41 -4.47
CA ILE A 355 24.72 -55.33 -4.64
C ILE A 355 24.40 -53.95 -5.20
N GLU A 356 23.64 -53.90 -6.30
CA GLU A 356 23.20 -52.69 -6.96
C GLU A 356 21.83 -52.25 -6.42
N VAL A 357 21.76 -50.99 -5.95
CA VAL A 357 20.46 -50.35 -5.67
C VAL A 357 20.18 -49.31 -6.73
N THR A 358 19.16 -49.61 -7.54
CA THR A 358 18.68 -48.72 -8.60
C THR A 358 17.62 -47.78 -8.04
N TYR A 359 17.87 -46.47 -8.16
CA TYR A 359 16.90 -45.43 -7.81
C TYR A 359 16.10 -45.01 -9.06
N ASP A 360 14.83 -45.37 -9.10
CA ASP A 360 13.89 -45.01 -10.17
C ASP A 360 13.07 -43.78 -9.78
N ALA A 361 13.10 -42.75 -10.61
CA ALA A 361 12.40 -41.49 -10.37
C ALA A 361 10.87 -41.66 -10.30
N ASN A 362 10.33 -42.78 -10.77
CA ASN A 362 8.90 -43.09 -10.84
C ASN A 362 8.08 -42.00 -11.55
N ILE A 363 8.66 -41.46 -12.63
CA ILE A 363 8.07 -40.44 -13.49
C ILE A 363 8.17 -40.97 -14.92
N SER A 364 7.04 -41.00 -15.62
CA SER A 364 7.02 -41.47 -17.01
C SER A 364 7.95 -40.64 -17.89
N GLY A 365 8.81 -41.29 -18.68
CA GLY A 365 9.72 -40.62 -19.61
C GLY A 365 11.02 -40.08 -18.99
N VAL A 366 11.22 -40.21 -17.68
CA VAL A 366 12.51 -39.90 -17.03
C VAL A 366 13.35 -41.17 -16.98
N THR A 367 14.50 -41.19 -17.68
CA THR A 367 15.44 -42.32 -17.63
C THR A 367 16.03 -42.41 -16.22
N ALA A 368 15.58 -43.40 -15.43
CA ALA A 368 16.19 -43.72 -14.14
C ALA A 368 17.65 -44.15 -14.34
N LYS A 369 18.58 -43.66 -13.49
CA LYS A 369 19.76 -44.39 -12.98
C LYS A 369 20.69 -43.50 -12.15
N THR A 370 20.69 -43.73 -10.85
CA THR A 370 21.84 -43.48 -9.97
C THR A 370 22.03 -44.78 -9.18
N TYR A 371 23.26 -45.31 -9.17
CA TYR A 371 23.56 -46.55 -8.46
C TYR A 371 24.26 -46.25 -7.14
N ALA A 372 24.06 -47.11 -6.16
CA ALA A 372 24.97 -47.24 -5.04
C ALA A 372 25.60 -48.62 -5.11
N GLU A 373 26.93 -48.68 -4.97
CA GLU A 373 27.71 -49.92 -5.07
C GLU A 373 28.54 -50.13 -3.78
N ILE A 374 28.31 -51.29 -3.12
CA ILE A 374 29.23 -52.07 -2.25
C ILE A 374 29.48 -51.48 -0.82
N LYS A 375 29.52 -52.15 0.35
CA LYS A 375 29.62 -53.55 0.84
C LYS A 375 28.83 -53.63 2.18
N GLY A 376 28.07 -54.70 2.44
CA GLY A 376 27.35 -54.92 3.71
C GLY A 376 25.83 -54.67 3.62
N ASN A 377 25.04 -55.30 4.51
CA ASN A 377 23.57 -55.36 4.47
C ASN A 377 22.86 -54.02 4.76
N GLU A 378 23.56 -52.89 4.70
CA GLU A 378 23.09 -51.59 5.21
C GLU A 378 23.22 -50.48 4.16
N HIS A 379 22.26 -50.40 3.22
CA HIS A 379 22.19 -49.27 2.29
C HIS A 379 21.30 -48.16 2.85
N LEU A 380 21.86 -46.98 3.11
CA LEU A 380 21.08 -45.78 3.46
C LEU A 380 20.35 -45.19 2.25
N ALA A 381 19.02 -45.12 2.30
CA ALA A 381 18.18 -44.52 1.27
C ALA A 381 18.55 -43.05 1.03
N LYS A 382 18.92 -42.69 -0.19
CA LYS A 382 19.44 -41.34 -0.51
C LYS A 382 18.31 -40.29 -0.60
N ALA A 383 18.63 -39.02 -0.41
CA ALA A 383 17.70 -37.96 -0.83
C ALA A 383 17.50 -37.99 -2.36
N SER A 384 16.29 -37.71 -2.85
CA SER A 384 16.03 -37.69 -4.29
C SER A 384 16.77 -36.53 -4.97
N SER A 385 17.59 -36.85 -5.96
CA SER A 385 18.14 -35.90 -6.94
C SER A 385 17.11 -35.50 -8.00
N PHE A 386 16.10 -36.33 -8.21
CA PHE A 386 15.01 -36.08 -9.16
C PHE A 386 14.08 -34.98 -8.64
N ARG A 387 13.46 -34.25 -9.57
CA ARG A 387 12.43 -33.25 -9.30
C ARG A 387 11.20 -33.55 -10.14
N ARG A 388 10.02 -33.41 -9.54
CA ARG A 388 8.71 -33.51 -10.20
C ARG A 388 7.94 -32.23 -9.91
N ALA A 389 7.73 -31.39 -10.93
CA ALA A 389 7.08 -30.09 -10.76
C ALA A 389 5.69 -30.26 -10.13
N GLY A 390 5.41 -29.54 -9.05
CA GLY A 390 4.14 -29.62 -8.31
C GLY A 390 4.00 -30.84 -7.40
N TYR A 391 5.06 -31.60 -7.15
CA TYR A 391 5.08 -32.71 -6.19
C TYR A 391 6.27 -32.60 -5.23
N THR A 392 6.08 -33.13 -4.03
CA THR A 392 7.13 -33.28 -3.02
C THR A 392 7.52 -34.75 -2.91
N PHE A 393 8.83 -35.01 -2.97
CA PHE A 393 9.39 -36.32 -2.72
C PHE A 393 9.17 -36.72 -1.26
N THR A 394 8.59 -37.91 -1.03
CA THR A 394 8.27 -38.39 0.33
C THR A 394 9.14 -39.55 0.79
N GLY A 395 9.97 -40.12 -0.09
CA GLY A 395 10.78 -41.30 0.20
C GLY A 395 10.77 -42.29 -0.96
N TRP A 396 11.32 -43.47 -0.71
CA TRP A 396 11.44 -44.54 -1.69
C TRP A 396 10.51 -45.71 -1.35
N ASN A 397 10.15 -46.50 -2.35
CA ASN A 397 9.38 -47.72 -2.15
C ASN A 397 9.89 -48.84 -3.06
N THR A 398 9.86 -50.08 -2.60
CA THR A 398 10.27 -51.25 -3.41
C THR A 398 9.31 -51.59 -4.55
N ALA A 399 8.11 -51.00 -4.59
CA ALA A 399 7.15 -51.14 -5.67
C ALA A 399 6.75 -49.77 -6.26
N LYS A 400 6.54 -49.74 -7.58
CA LYS A 400 6.18 -48.54 -8.34
C LYS A 400 4.87 -47.88 -7.86
N ASP A 401 3.89 -48.71 -7.49
CA ASP A 401 2.56 -48.29 -7.02
C ASP A 401 2.53 -47.91 -5.53
N GLY A 402 3.67 -47.96 -4.84
CA GLY A 402 3.80 -47.61 -3.43
C GLY A 402 3.34 -48.70 -2.45
N LYS A 403 2.94 -49.90 -2.93
CA LYS A 403 2.48 -51.00 -2.07
C LYS A 403 3.60 -51.87 -1.48
N GLY A 404 4.84 -51.65 -1.89
CA GLY A 404 6.00 -52.34 -1.33
C GLY A 404 6.47 -51.71 -0.01
N THR A 405 7.62 -52.15 0.48
CA THR A 405 8.29 -51.56 1.66
C THR A 405 8.73 -50.12 1.35
N ALA A 406 8.36 -49.18 2.23
CA ALA A 406 8.74 -47.78 2.15
C ALA A 406 10.02 -47.50 2.95
N TYR A 407 10.88 -46.63 2.43
CA TYR A 407 12.11 -46.17 3.06
C TYR A 407 12.18 -44.64 3.01
N ALA A 408 12.25 -43.99 4.17
CA ALA A 408 12.57 -42.58 4.29
C ALA A 408 14.04 -42.32 3.97
N VAL A 409 14.42 -41.06 3.77
CA VAL A 409 15.83 -40.70 3.57
C VAL A 409 16.63 -41.11 4.82
N SER A 410 17.77 -41.75 4.60
CA SER A 410 18.65 -42.34 5.62
C SER A 410 18.13 -43.63 6.27
N ASP A 411 16.97 -44.18 5.88
CA ASP A 411 16.59 -45.53 6.30
C ASP A 411 17.53 -46.57 5.67
N ILE A 412 17.77 -47.66 6.38
CA ILE A 412 18.50 -48.81 5.86
C ILE A 412 17.57 -49.62 4.96
N ILE A 413 17.98 -49.87 3.72
CA ILE A 413 17.38 -50.82 2.77
C ILE A 413 18.12 -52.16 2.97
N PRO A 414 17.52 -53.14 3.68
CA PRO A 414 18.16 -54.43 3.94
C PRO A 414 18.05 -55.29 2.69
N THR A 415 19.11 -55.36 1.90
CA THR A 415 19.15 -56.22 0.72
C THR A 415 20.44 -57.03 0.63
N THR A 416 20.33 -58.26 0.12
CA THR A 416 21.43 -59.17 -0.21
C THR A 416 21.55 -59.43 -1.72
N ALA A 417 20.70 -58.79 -2.54
CA ALA A 417 20.64 -58.89 -3.99
C ALA A 417 20.23 -57.55 -4.63
N ASP A 418 20.42 -57.39 -5.93
CA ASP A 418 20.08 -56.15 -6.62
C ASP A 418 18.60 -55.77 -6.42
N ILE A 419 18.33 -54.50 -6.13
CA ILE A 419 16.98 -54.01 -5.85
C ILE A 419 16.74 -52.67 -6.53
N THR A 420 15.53 -52.48 -7.05
CA THR A 420 15.06 -51.17 -7.54
C THR A 420 14.13 -50.56 -6.51
N VAL A 421 14.36 -49.29 -6.18
CA VAL A 421 13.45 -48.50 -5.36
C VAL A 421 12.91 -47.32 -6.17
N TYR A 422 11.60 -47.09 -6.04
CA TYR A 422 10.83 -46.13 -6.80
C TYR A 422 10.49 -44.92 -5.93
N ALA A 423 10.81 -43.72 -6.41
CA ALA A 423 10.49 -42.49 -5.71
C ALA A 423 8.98 -42.36 -5.52
N GLN A 424 8.60 -41.95 -4.31
CA GLN A 424 7.21 -41.65 -3.96
C GLN A 424 7.01 -40.15 -3.95
N TRP A 425 5.93 -39.72 -4.60
CA TRP A 425 5.62 -38.31 -4.83
C TRP A 425 4.25 -37.97 -4.26
N LYS A 426 4.21 -36.98 -3.38
CA LYS A 426 2.99 -36.37 -2.87
C LYS A 426 2.65 -35.15 -3.71
N LEU A 427 1.43 -35.07 -4.22
CA LEU A 427 0.95 -33.89 -4.94
C LEU A 427 0.94 -32.67 -3.99
N ASN A 428 1.48 -31.55 -4.45
CA ASN A 428 1.52 -30.33 -3.64
C ASN A 428 0.15 -29.64 -3.65
N ALA A 429 -0.20 -29.05 -2.52
CA ALA A 429 -1.41 -28.24 -2.41
C ALA A 429 -1.33 -27.04 -3.37
N PRO A 430 -2.42 -26.71 -4.07
CA PRO A 430 -2.47 -25.50 -4.89
C PRO A 430 -2.46 -24.26 -3.97
N THR A 431 -1.92 -23.16 -4.46
CA THR A 431 -2.04 -21.87 -3.80
C THR A 431 -3.32 -21.18 -4.23
N VAL A 432 -3.94 -20.41 -3.33
CA VAL A 432 -5.16 -19.64 -3.63
C VAL A 432 -4.83 -18.16 -3.47
N SER A 433 -5.08 -17.39 -4.54
CA SER A 433 -5.03 -15.92 -4.50
C SER A 433 -6.44 -15.35 -4.55
N VAL A 434 -6.61 -14.16 -3.95
CA VAL A 434 -7.88 -13.44 -3.93
C VAL A 434 -7.73 -12.16 -4.75
N THR A 435 -8.66 -11.95 -5.68
CA THR A 435 -8.82 -10.69 -6.41
C THR A 435 -10.11 -10.02 -5.94
N GLY A 436 -9.99 -8.77 -5.46
CA GLY A 436 -11.03 -8.05 -4.74
C GLY A 436 -10.75 -7.98 -3.23
N ASN A 437 -11.61 -7.28 -2.49
CA ASN A 437 -11.48 -7.18 -1.04
C ASN A 437 -12.07 -8.41 -0.35
N ALA A 438 -11.24 -9.17 0.37
CA ALA A 438 -11.65 -10.38 1.10
C ALA A 438 -12.56 -10.10 2.31
N THR A 439 -12.51 -8.87 2.83
CA THR A 439 -13.35 -8.41 3.95
C THR A 439 -14.02 -7.10 3.58
N LYS A 440 -15.32 -7.15 3.24
CA LYS A 440 -16.07 -5.97 2.80
C LYS A 440 -17.53 -6.01 3.22
N GLN A 441 -18.19 -4.85 3.16
CA GLN A 441 -19.64 -4.80 3.08
C GLN A 441 -20.09 -5.15 1.66
N TYR A 442 -21.31 -5.65 1.51
CA TYR A 442 -21.89 -5.94 0.21
C TYR A 442 -21.95 -4.68 -0.66
N ASP A 443 -21.35 -4.75 -1.84
CA ASP A 443 -21.29 -3.66 -2.82
C ASP A 443 -21.70 -4.14 -4.23
N GLY A 444 -22.18 -5.38 -4.35
CA GLY A 444 -22.48 -6.05 -5.62
C GLY A 444 -21.25 -6.51 -6.43
N GLY A 445 -20.04 -6.20 -5.98
CA GLY A 445 -18.78 -6.60 -6.63
C GLY A 445 -18.38 -8.04 -6.32
N ASN A 446 -17.67 -8.68 -7.24
CA ASN A 446 -17.20 -10.05 -7.08
C ASN A 446 -15.91 -10.13 -6.25
N VAL A 447 -15.79 -11.17 -5.42
CA VAL A 447 -14.53 -11.61 -4.82
C VAL A 447 -14.14 -12.92 -5.51
N THR A 448 -13.03 -12.93 -6.24
CA THR A 448 -12.63 -14.09 -7.04
C THR A 448 -11.45 -14.79 -6.39
N LEU A 449 -11.62 -16.07 -6.08
CA LEU A 449 -10.56 -16.96 -5.63
C LEU A 449 -9.99 -17.69 -6.85
N THR A 450 -8.67 -17.69 -7.00
CA THR A 450 -7.97 -18.34 -8.11
C THR A 450 -6.97 -19.36 -7.56
N ALA A 451 -7.13 -20.61 -7.97
CA ALA A 451 -6.23 -21.71 -7.63
C ALA A 451 -5.08 -21.80 -8.64
N ALA A 452 -3.84 -21.76 -8.16
CA ALA A 452 -2.64 -21.93 -8.96
C ALA A 452 -1.89 -23.21 -8.58
N THR A 453 -1.46 -23.97 -9.59
CA THR A 453 -0.62 -25.16 -9.43
C THR A 453 0.34 -25.28 -10.62
N SER A 454 1.49 -25.91 -10.41
CA SER A 454 2.48 -26.20 -11.45
C SER A 454 2.20 -27.51 -12.20
N VAL A 455 1.16 -28.25 -11.81
CA VAL A 455 0.75 -29.51 -12.45
C VAL A 455 -0.32 -29.24 -13.52
N SER A 456 -0.04 -29.61 -14.77
CA SER A 456 -0.98 -29.48 -15.89
C SER A 456 -2.04 -30.59 -15.87
N GLY A 457 -3.26 -30.27 -16.31
CA GLY A 457 -4.33 -31.27 -16.51
C GLY A 457 -4.99 -31.77 -15.22
N VAL A 458 -4.84 -31.05 -14.10
CA VAL A 458 -5.57 -31.37 -12.87
C VAL A 458 -7.06 -31.01 -12.98
N THR A 459 -7.89 -31.71 -12.21
CA THR A 459 -9.29 -31.33 -11.97
C THR A 459 -9.40 -30.55 -10.66
N TYR A 460 -10.36 -29.64 -10.56
CA TYR A 460 -10.59 -28.81 -9.36
C TYR A 460 -11.94 -29.17 -8.72
N GLN A 461 -12.03 -29.00 -7.41
CA GLN A 461 -13.28 -29.03 -6.66
C GLN A 461 -13.17 -28.07 -5.48
N TRP A 462 -13.88 -26.94 -5.56
CA TRP A 462 -13.95 -25.98 -4.46
C TRP A 462 -14.82 -26.51 -3.32
N GLN A 463 -14.46 -26.11 -2.10
CA GLN A 463 -15.15 -26.45 -0.87
C GLN A 463 -15.34 -25.19 -0.03
N LYS A 464 -16.47 -25.11 0.66
CA LYS A 464 -16.79 -24.07 1.64
C LYS A 464 -16.99 -24.72 2.99
N ASN A 465 -16.23 -24.29 4.00
CA ASN A 465 -16.22 -24.85 5.35
C ASN A 465 -16.03 -26.38 5.35
N GLY A 466 -15.21 -26.90 4.43
CA GLY A 466 -14.93 -28.33 4.26
C GLY A 466 -15.96 -29.12 3.44
N VAL A 467 -17.06 -28.49 2.99
CA VAL A 467 -18.10 -29.14 2.18
C VAL A 467 -17.93 -28.78 0.71
N ALA A 468 -18.00 -29.75 -0.21
CA ALA A 468 -17.87 -29.51 -1.65
C ALA A 468 -19.00 -28.62 -2.19
N ILE A 469 -18.62 -27.63 -3.00
CA ILE A 469 -19.55 -26.74 -3.68
C ILE A 469 -19.91 -27.38 -5.03
N GLU A 470 -21.18 -27.70 -5.23
CA GLU A 470 -21.65 -28.36 -6.45
C GLU A 470 -21.32 -27.54 -7.70
N GLY A 471 -20.78 -28.20 -8.74
CA GLY A 471 -20.41 -27.57 -10.01
C GLY A 471 -19.17 -26.66 -9.98
N ALA A 472 -18.57 -26.41 -8.83
CA ALA A 472 -17.39 -25.55 -8.68
C ALA A 472 -16.08 -26.30 -9.05
N THR A 473 -15.94 -26.64 -10.33
CA THR A 473 -14.85 -27.48 -10.85
C THR A 473 -13.80 -26.73 -11.69
N LYS A 474 -13.92 -25.40 -11.76
CA LYS A 474 -12.96 -24.53 -12.44
C LYS A 474 -11.80 -24.15 -11.52
N ALA A 475 -10.70 -23.69 -12.12
CA ALA A 475 -9.56 -23.12 -11.38
C ALA A 475 -9.93 -21.85 -10.60
N THR A 476 -11.07 -21.23 -10.90
CA THR A 476 -11.58 -20.05 -10.20
C THR A 476 -12.94 -20.30 -9.56
N TYR A 477 -13.21 -19.62 -8.45
CA TYR A 477 -14.50 -19.55 -7.79
C TYR A 477 -14.81 -18.11 -7.40
N THR A 478 -16.08 -17.71 -7.51
CA THR A 478 -16.50 -16.33 -7.20
C THR A 478 -17.50 -16.34 -6.06
N ALA A 479 -17.18 -15.58 -5.01
CA ALA A 479 -18.09 -15.23 -3.93
C ALA A 479 -18.61 -13.80 -4.17
N LYS A 480 -19.90 -13.57 -3.95
CA LYS A 480 -20.53 -12.28 -4.22
C LYS A 480 -21.45 -11.82 -3.08
N ASN A 481 -22.24 -12.73 -2.54
CA ASN A 481 -23.30 -12.41 -1.59
C ASN A 481 -22.83 -12.62 -0.14
N VAL A 482 -23.55 -12.05 0.82
CA VAL A 482 -23.29 -12.24 2.26
C VAL A 482 -23.32 -13.73 2.63
N ALA A 483 -24.27 -14.47 2.03
CA ALA A 483 -24.39 -15.92 2.20
C ALA A 483 -23.15 -16.68 1.73
N ASP A 484 -22.30 -16.11 0.86
CA ASP A 484 -21.04 -16.71 0.40
C ASP A 484 -19.90 -16.56 1.41
N SER A 485 -20.08 -15.84 2.52
CA SER A 485 -19.05 -15.74 3.56
C SER A 485 -18.69 -17.12 4.12
N GLY A 486 -17.40 -17.35 4.35
CA GLY A 486 -16.90 -18.63 4.85
C GLY A 486 -15.42 -18.88 4.55
N SER A 487 -14.98 -20.07 4.92
CA SER A 487 -13.62 -20.57 4.70
C SER A 487 -13.58 -21.43 3.44
N TYR A 488 -12.78 -21.04 2.45
CA TYR A 488 -12.69 -21.71 1.16
C TYR A 488 -11.40 -22.52 1.04
N THR A 489 -11.54 -23.75 0.55
CA THR A 489 -10.43 -24.59 0.11
C THR A 489 -10.71 -25.13 -1.28
N VAL A 490 -9.66 -25.55 -1.99
CA VAL A 490 -9.79 -26.23 -3.28
C VAL A 490 -9.00 -27.53 -3.25
N LYS A 491 -9.68 -28.61 -3.62
CA LYS A 491 -9.08 -29.92 -3.85
C LYS A 491 -8.72 -30.02 -5.32
N ILE A 492 -7.47 -30.38 -5.61
CA ILE A 492 -7.05 -30.77 -6.96
C ILE A 492 -6.83 -32.27 -7.02
N THR A 493 -7.13 -32.87 -8.18
CA THR A 493 -6.84 -34.28 -8.48
C THR A 493 -6.08 -34.38 -9.80
N ASP A 494 -4.93 -35.04 -9.81
CA ASP A 494 -4.14 -35.25 -11.03
C ASP A 494 -4.65 -36.44 -11.87
N ALA A 495 -4.02 -36.68 -13.02
CA ALA A 495 -4.37 -37.78 -13.93
C ALA A 495 -4.10 -39.19 -13.35
N GLU A 496 -3.30 -39.29 -12.28
CA GLU A 496 -3.00 -40.54 -11.57
C GLU A 496 -3.92 -40.75 -10.35
N GLY A 497 -4.90 -39.86 -10.13
CA GLY A 497 -5.83 -39.92 -9.00
C GLY A 497 -5.27 -39.42 -7.66
N LYS A 498 -4.08 -38.82 -7.62
CA LYS A 498 -3.51 -38.21 -6.41
C LYS A 498 -4.20 -36.88 -6.13
N THR A 499 -4.46 -36.61 -4.85
CA THR A 499 -5.21 -35.42 -4.44
C THR A 499 -4.44 -34.55 -3.46
N ALA A 500 -4.61 -33.23 -3.58
CA ALA A 500 -4.10 -32.26 -2.62
C ALA A 500 -5.14 -31.16 -2.36
N VAL A 501 -5.15 -30.59 -1.16
CA VAL A 501 -6.10 -29.56 -0.74
C VAL A 501 -5.33 -28.30 -0.33
N SER A 502 -5.77 -27.13 -0.79
CA SER A 502 -5.17 -25.84 -0.42
C SER A 502 -5.28 -25.55 1.07
N SER A 503 -4.49 -24.59 1.55
CA SER A 503 -4.79 -23.89 2.79
C SER A 503 -6.15 -23.17 2.69
N ALA A 504 -6.80 -22.98 3.83
CA ALA A 504 -8.06 -22.25 3.93
C ALA A 504 -7.88 -20.75 3.64
N THR A 505 -8.80 -20.18 2.86
CA THR A 505 -8.90 -18.75 2.58
C THR A 505 -10.25 -18.22 3.07
N ALA A 506 -10.22 -17.31 4.05
CA ALA A 506 -11.45 -16.75 4.62
C ALA A 506 -11.96 -15.57 3.79
N ILE A 507 -13.26 -15.60 3.46
CA ILE A 507 -13.99 -14.49 2.84
C ILE A 507 -15.08 -14.04 3.80
N SER A 508 -15.15 -12.74 4.06
CA SER A 508 -16.14 -12.12 4.94
C SER A 508 -16.85 -10.98 4.21
N ILE A 509 -18.12 -11.21 3.86
CA ILE A 509 -19.00 -10.23 3.24
C ILE A 509 -20.12 -9.93 4.24
N THR A 510 -20.16 -8.72 4.76
CA THR A 510 -21.21 -8.28 5.69
C THR A 510 -22.32 -7.55 4.95
N LYS A 511 -23.53 -7.53 5.52
CA LYS A 511 -24.66 -6.79 4.94
C LYS A 511 -24.33 -5.30 4.78
N LYS A 512 -24.75 -4.71 3.67
CA LYS A 512 -24.66 -3.26 3.45
C LYS A 512 -25.69 -2.55 4.31
N GLU A 513 -25.26 -1.50 4.99
CA GLU A 513 -26.14 -0.65 5.79
C GLU A 513 -26.87 0.35 4.90
N VAL A 514 -28.19 0.40 5.05
CA VAL A 514 -29.09 1.34 4.38
C VAL A 514 -29.54 2.36 5.42
N ALA A 515 -29.27 3.64 5.15
CA ALA A 515 -29.71 4.72 6.02
C ALA A 515 -31.25 4.81 6.04
N VAL A 516 -31.81 5.00 7.23
CA VAL A 516 -33.24 5.25 7.39
C VAL A 516 -33.53 6.68 6.95
N PRO A 517 -34.42 6.92 5.98
CA PRO A 517 -34.73 8.28 5.52
C PRO A 517 -35.46 9.07 6.61
N THR A 518 -35.18 10.36 6.69
CA THR A 518 -35.92 11.29 7.57
C THR A 518 -37.19 11.76 6.87
N VAL A 519 -38.31 11.80 7.60
CA VAL A 519 -39.58 12.33 7.11
C VAL A 519 -39.93 13.61 7.85
N GLU A 520 -40.18 14.69 7.11
CA GLU A 520 -40.55 15.98 7.70
C GLU A 520 -42.03 16.01 8.09
N SER A 521 -42.34 16.85 9.09
CA SER A 521 -43.73 17.11 9.47
C SER A 521 -44.44 17.93 8.39
N LYS A 522 -45.74 17.68 8.24
CA LYS A 522 -46.59 18.44 7.31
C LYS A 522 -47.65 19.19 8.07
N ILE A 523 -48.12 20.32 7.56
CA ILE A 523 -49.19 21.11 8.18
C ILE A 523 -50.52 20.70 7.55
N TYR A 524 -51.54 20.48 8.38
CA TYR A 524 -52.91 20.21 7.93
C TYR A 524 -53.37 21.24 6.88
N ASN A 525 -53.90 20.77 5.75
CA ASN A 525 -54.34 21.64 4.65
C ASN A 525 -55.69 21.25 4.03
N GLY A 526 -56.43 20.34 4.68
CA GLY A 526 -57.74 19.86 4.19
C GLY A 526 -57.69 18.78 3.10
N THR A 527 -56.50 18.28 2.74
CA THR A 527 -56.31 17.18 1.78
C THR A 527 -55.58 15.99 2.42
N VAL A 528 -55.57 14.84 1.75
CA VAL A 528 -54.81 13.67 2.22
C VAL A 528 -53.32 13.93 2.04
N LEU A 529 -52.57 13.94 3.14
CA LEU A 529 -51.13 14.18 3.16
C LEU A 529 -50.37 12.87 3.40
N LYS A 530 -49.32 12.64 2.62
CA LYS A 530 -48.42 11.48 2.66
C LYS A 530 -47.00 11.91 2.98
N ALA A 531 -46.17 11.00 3.48
CA ALA A 531 -44.75 11.29 3.72
C ALA A 531 -43.99 11.51 2.38
N ASP A 532 -43.03 12.43 2.37
CA ASP A 532 -42.15 12.70 1.22
C ASP A 532 -41.00 11.69 1.16
N VAL A 533 -41.34 10.42 0.96
CA VAL A 533 -40.36 9.33 0.79
C VAL A 533 -40.66 8.58 -0.49
N THR A 534 -39.59 8.20 -1.21
CA THR A 534 -39.68 7.49 -2.49
C THR A 534 -38.82 6.23 -2.47
N ALA A 535 -39.15 5.26 -3.30
CA ALA A 535 -38.38 4.02 -3.41
C ALA A 535 -36.99 4.29 -4.00
N THR A 536 -36.02 3.50 -3.60
CA THR A 536 -34.62 3.61 -4.07
C THR A 536 -34.15 2.30 -4.70
N ALA A 537 -32.86 2.22 -5.05
CA ALA A 537 -32.25 0.96 -5.45
C ALA A 537 -32.22 -0.09 -4.31
N ASP A 538 -32.21 0.36 -3.06
CA ASP A 538 -31.99 -0.50 -1.88
C ASP A 538 -33.31 -0.94 -1.21
N TYR A 539 -34.40 -0.16 -1.33
CA TYR A 539 -35.70 -0.44 -0.71
C TYR A 539 -36.91 0.05 -1.51
N ASP A 540 -38.07 -0.53 -1.25
CA ASP A 540 -39.39 -0.10 -1.73
C ASP A 540 -40.21 0.58 -0.63
N VAL A 541 -41.13 1.46 -1.03
CA VAL A 541 -42.15 2.06 -0.15
C VAL A 541 -43.41 1.21 -0.26
N THR A 542 -43.67 0.34 0.72
CA THR A 542 -44.77 -0.63 0.66
C THR A 542 -46.07 -0.11 1.26
N LYS A 543 -46.01 0.90 2.15
CA LYS A 543 -47.19 1.61 2.66
C LYS A 543 -46.88 3.09 2.84
N ASN A 544 -47.64 3.96 2.16
CA ASN A 544 -47.61 5.42 2.34
C ASN A 544 -49.00 5.99 2.04
N GLU A 545 -49.98 5.59 2.83
CA GLU A 545 -51.38 6.00 2.63
C GLU A 545 -51.68 7.37 3.23
N GLY A 546 -50.99 7.72 4.33
CA GLY A 546 -51.13 9.01 5.01
C GLY A 546 -52.54 9.26 5.52
N GLY A 547 -52.89 10.53 5.78
CA GLY A 547 -54.24 10.89 6.19
C GLY A 547 -54.55 12.37 6.08
N LYS A 548 -55.84 12.70 6.17
CA LYS A 548 -56.34 14.07 6.05
C LYS A 548 -56.20 14.87 7.36
N ASN A 549 -56.36 14.22 8.51
CA ASN A 549 -56.43 14.88 9.82
C ASN A 549 -55.04 15.09 10.46
N ALA A 550 -54.93 15.98 11.44
CA ALA A 550 -53.74 16.07 12.27
C ALA A 550 -53.57 14.81 13.11
N GLY A 551 -52.32 14.37 13.30
CA GLY A 551 -52.00 13.12 13.95
C GLY A 551 -50.69 12.51 13.44
N VAL A 552 -50.37 11.32 13.94
CA VAL A 552 -49.18 10.55 13.55
C VAL A 552 -49.60 9.45 12.59
N TYR A 553 -48.88 9.32 11.48
CA TYR A 553 -49.11 8.33 10.44
C TYR A 553 -47.84 7.54 10.15
N ASP A 554 -47.99 6.27 9.80
CA ASP A 554 -46.87 5.39 9.51
C ASP A 554 -46.59 5.27 8.02
N VAL A 555 -45.31 5.31 7.66
CA VAL A 555 -44.79 4.87 6.35
C VAL A 555 -43.97 3.58 6.55
N VAL A 556 -44.19 2.59 5.70
CA VAL A 556 -43.46 1.29 5.77
C VAL A 556 -42.57 1.15 4.54
N LEU A 557 -41.29 0.89 4.79
CA LEU A 557 -40.25 0.63 3.81
C LEU A 557 -39.84 -0.84 3.89
N THR A 558 -39.51 -1.48 2.77
CA THR A 558 -39.03 -2.87 2.75
C THR A 558 -37.76 -2.98 1.89
N LEU A 559 -36.71 -3.59 2.42
CA LEU A 559 -35.47 -3.83 1.67
C LEU A 559 -35.73 -4.76 0.48
N LYS A 560 -35.16 -4.43 -0.68
CA LYS A 560 -35.31 -5.25 -1.90
C LYS A 560 -34.54 -6.57 -1.83
N ASP A 561 -33.46 -6.60 -1.06
CA ASP A 561 -32.59 -7.75 -0.87
C ASP A 561 -32.18 -7.83 0.61
N ALA A 562 -33.04 -8.42 1.44
CA ALA A 562 -32.82 -8.51 2.88
C ALA A 562 -31.66 -9.48 3.26
N ASP A 563 -31.19 -10.30 2.32
CA ASP A 563 -30.07 -11.21 2.54
C ASP A 563 -28.73 -10.46 2.49
N ASN A 564 -28.63 -9.44 1.64
CA ASN A 564 -27.40 -8.65 1.46
C ASN A 564 -27.44 -7.24 2.08
N TYR A 565 -28.61 -6.74 2.45
CA TYR A 565 -28.80 -5.41 3.03
C TYR A 565 -29.44 -5.47 4.42
N LYS A 566 -29.17 -4.46 5.23
CA LYS A 566 -29.85 -4.21 6.52
C LYS A 566 -30.07 -2.72 6.73
N TRP A 567 -31.02 -2.35 7.57
CA TRP A 567 -31.16 -0.95 7.99
C TRP A 567 -30.03 -0.60 8.97
N ALA A 568 -29.58 0.66 8.96
CA ALA A 568 -28.53 1.13 9.85
C ALA A 568 -28.86 0.94 11.35
N ASP A 569 -30.14 0.82 11.70
CA ASP A 569 -30.63 0.71 13.07
C ASP A 569 -31.48 -0.56 13.32
N SER A 570 -31.59 -1.48 12.35
CA SER A 570 -32.41 -2.69 12.46
C SER A 570 -31.98 -3.81 11.51
N GLU A 571 -32.13 -5.06 11.94
CA GLU A 571 -31.94 -6.26 11.12
C GLU A 571 -33.24 -6.75 10.44
N GLU A 572 -34.39 -6.16 10.76
CA GLU A 572 -35.67 -6.51 10.13
C GLU A 572 -35.71 -6.02 8.67
N ALA A 573 -36.32 -6.82 7.78
CA ALA A 573 -36.43 -6.45 6.36
C ALA A 573 -37.34 -5.22 6.13
N ALA A 574 -38.33 -5.04 7.00
CA ALA A 574 -39.27 -3.92 6.95
C ALA A 574 -38.92 -2.87 8.01
N LYS A 575 -39.17 -1.59 7.69
CA LYS A 575 -38.96 -0.45 8.59
C LYS A 575 -40.19 0.45 8.58
N THR A 576 -40.75 0.70 9.76
CA THR A 576 -41.85 1.65 9.96
C THR A 576 -41.29 2.97 10.48
N ILE A 577 -41.65 4.07 9.81
CA ILE A 577 -41.25 5.43 10.19
C ILE A 577 -42.52 6.24 10.43
N PRO A 578 -42.69 6.88 11.60
CA PRO A 578 -43.80 7.78 11.84
C PRO A 578 -43.53 9.15 11.20
N PHE A 579 -44.54 9.77 10.61
CA PHE A 579 -44.54 11.19 10.26
C PHE A 579 -45.77 11.88 10.84
N THR A 580 -45.61 13.16 11.20
CA THR A 580 -46.66 13.93 11.88
C THR A 580 -47.29 14.92 10.92
N VAL A 581 -48.63 14.92 10.87
CA VAL A 581 -49.40 16.04 10.34
C VAL A 581 -49.75 16.95 11.52
N ALA A 582 -49.08 18.10 11.57
CA ALA A 582 -49.28 19.11 12.59
C ALA A 582 -50.62 19.86 12.38
N PRO A 583 -51.29 20.27 13.47
CA PRO A 583 -52.46 21.14 13.37
C PRO A 583 -52.13 22.45 12.66
N LYS A 584 -53.10 23.00 11.93
CA LYS A 584 -52.91 24.31 11.27
C LYS A 584 -53.22 25.44 12.25
N LYS A 585 -52.36 26.46 12.28
CA LYS A 585 -52.62 27.70 13.01
C LYS A 585 -53.83 28.42 12.42
N VAL A 586 -54.69 28.91 13.31
CA VAL A 586 -55.83 29.76 12.96
C VAL A 586 -55.72 31.06 13.74
N GLU A 587 -56.32 32.11 13.20
CA GLU A 587 -56.43 33.39 13.87
C GLU A 587 -57.90 33.72 14.08
N LEU A 588 -58.23 34.21 15.28
CA LEU A 588 -59.57 34.64 15.64
C LEU A 588 -59.57 36.15 15.83
N THR A 589 -60.27 36.85 14.95
CA THR A 589 -60.38 38.32 14.97
C THR A 589 -61.82 38.74 15.23
N VAL A 590 -62.00 39.86 15.92
CA VAL A 590 -63.32 40.40 16.29
C VAL A 590 -63.60 41.68 15.50
N ASP A 591 -64.78 41.77 14.89
CA ASP A 591 -65.26 43.01 14.26
C ASP A 591 -66.01 43.88 15.28
N ASN A 592 -65.27 44.85 15.82
CA ASN A 592 -65.77 45.80 16.82
C ASN A 592 -66.71 46.88 16.24
N SER A 593 -66.91 46.93 14.92
CA SER A 593 -67.86 47.88 14.31
C SER A 593 -69.32 47.58 14.67
N THR A 594 -69.60 46.35 15.14
CA THR A 594 -70.92 45.84 15.51
C THR A 594 -71.37 46.22 16.95
N LEU A 595 -70.50 46.84 17.75
CA LEU A 595 -70.74 47.15 19.16
C LEU A 595 -71.37 48.53 19.37
N LYS A 596 -72.71 48.64 19.22
CA LYS A 596 -73.50 49.78 19.72
C LYS A 596 -74.66 49.30 20.63
N GLY A 597 -74.43 49.24 21.93
CA GLY A 597 -75.45 48.85 22.94
C GLY A 597 -75.43 47.36 23.31
N ALA A 598 -76.53 46.83 23.85
CA ALA A 598 -76.72 45.38 24.00
C ALA A 598 -76.76 44.76 22.59
N GLY A 599 -75.62 44.28 22.12
CA GLY A 599 -75.38 43.95 20.72
C GLY A 599 -74.55 42.67 20.59
N SER A 600 -74.63 42.09 19.41
CA SER A 600 -73.86 40.90 19.03
C SER A 600 -72.52 41.28 18.41
N VAL A 601 -71.45 40.56 18.74
CA VAL A 601 -70.17 40.63 18.02
C VAL A 601 -70.11 39.57 16.94
N THR A 602 -69.44 39.88 15.84
CA THR A 602 -69.14 38.92 14.76
C THR A 602 -67.64 38.66 14.73
N PHE A 603 -67.27 37.39 14.61
CA PHE A 603 -65.89 36.94 14.53
C PHE A 603 -65.53 36.54 13.10
N THR A 604 -64.28 36.74 12.75
CA THR A 604 -63.65 36.20 11.55
C THR A 604 -62.58 35.20 11.97
N VAL A 605 -62.57 34.04 11.32
CA VAL A 605 -61.57 32.99 11.56
C VAL A 605 -60.76 32.82 10.30
N ASP A 606 -59.48 33.17 10.37
CA ASP A 606 -58.54 33.03 9.26
C ASP A 606 -57.69 31.76 9.44
N GLY A 607 -57.29 31.15 8.32
CA GLY A 607 -56.51 29.92 8.32
C GLY A 607 -57.33 28.61 8.23
N VAL A 608 -58.66 28.68 8.22
CA VAL A 608 -59.55 27.51 8.04
C VAL A 608 -59.42 26.93 6.62
N CYS A 609 -59.51 25.61 6.48
CA CYS A 609 -59.44 24.97 5.16
C CYS A 609 -60.86 24.86 4.56
N ASN A 610 -60.94 24.84 3.23
CA ASN A 610 -62.24 24.89 2.54
C ASN A 610 -63.09 23.65 2.86
N GLY A 611 -64.32 23.85 3.34
CA GLY A 611 -65.26 22.80 3.75
C GLY A 611 -65.21 22.41 5.23
N ASP A 612 -64.24 22.90 6.01
CA ASP A 612 -64.20 22.71 7.45
C ASP A 612 -65.07 23.77 8.16
N THR A 613 -65.76 23.39 9.24
CA THR A 613 -66.73 24.26 9.93
C THR A 613 -66.11 24.86 11.19
N ALA A 614 -65.99 26.19 11.24
CA ALA A 614 -65.52 26.90 12.42
C ALA A 614 -66.66 27.24 13.38
N LYS A 615 -66.42 26.98 14.67
CA LYS A 615 -67.29 27.41 15.77
C LYS A 615 -66.48 28.26 16.73
N VAL A 616 -67.14 29.27 17.28
CA VAL A 616 -66.60 30.05 18.39
C VAL A 616 -67.34 29.61 19.65
N VAL A 617 -66.60 29.41 20.73
CA VAL A 617 -67.14 29.12 22.05
C VAL A 617 -66.67 30.19 23.03
N CYS A 618 -67.46 30.44 24.08
CA CYS A 618 -67.09 31.33 25.17
C CYS A 618 -66.67 30.49 26.36
N ASP A 619 -65.70 30.98 27.12
CA ASP A 619 -65.32 30.45 28.44
C ASP A 619 -66.46 30.48 29.49
N VAL A 620 -67.56 31.18 29.20
CA VAL A 620 -68.72 31.32 30.09
C VAL A 620 -70.00 30.77 29.43
N ASP A 621 -70.59 29.75 30.05
CA ASP A 621 -71.79 29.03 29.56
C ASP A 621 -73.05 29.90 29.41
N SER A 622 -73.10 31.06 30.08
CA SER A 622 -74.27 31.96 30.03
C SER A 622 -74.38 32.76 28.73
N ILE A 623 -73.35 32.73 27.87
CA ILE A 623 -73.32 33.44 26.60
C ILE A 623 -73.74 32.50 25.46
N LYS A 624 -74.82 32.85 24.77
CA LYS A 624 -75.25 32.11 23.59
C LYS A 624 -74.38 32.49 22.38
N VAL A 625 -73.63 31.52 21.86
CA VAL A 625 -72.84 31.65 20.62
C VAL A 625 -73.47 30.78 19.53
N GLU A 626 -73.90 31.41 18.43
CA GLU A 626 -74.45 30.72 17.25
C GLU A 626 -73.55 31.01 16.04
N GLY A 627 -72.82 30.00 15.59
CA GLY A 627 -71.85 30.14 14.50
C GLY A 627 -70.67 31.04 14.89
N LEU A 628 -70.42 32.09 14.10
CA LEU A 628 -69.37 33.10 14.35
C LEU A 628 -69.93 34.37 15.02
N LYS A 629 -71.10 34.30 15.65
CA LYS A 629 -71.78 35.44 16.24
C LYS A 629 -72.13 35.15 17.71
N ALA A 630 -71.70 36.03 18.61
CA ALA A 630 -71.99 35.91 20.05
C ALA A 630 -72.84 37.10 20.54
N SER A 631 -73.87 36.81 21.34
CA SER A 631 -74.73 37.83 21.95
C SER A 631 -74.25 38.18 23.35
N LEU A 632 -73.78 39.42 23.53
CA LEU A 632 -73.17 39.87 24.79
C LEU A 632 -74.16 40.70 25.63
N PRO A 633 -74.32 40.41 26.94
CA PRO A 633 -75.10 41.25 27.83
C PRO A 633 -74.36 42.55 28.13
N ASN A 634 -75.12 43.62 28.37
CA ASN A 634 -74.57 44.94 28.69
C ASN A 634 -74.13 45.01 30.17
N ALA A 635 -73.01 44.37 30.48
CA ALA A 635 -72.38 44.27 31.80
C ALA A 635 -70.90 44.69 31.73
N THR A 636 -70.25 44.90 32.88
CA THR A 636 -68.80 45.18 32.94
C THR A 636 -68.06 43.89 33.20
N MET A 637 -67.55 43.23 32.15
CA MET A 637 -66.87 41.94 32.20
C MET A 637 -66.01 41.71 30.94
N GLU A 638 -64.95 40.92 31.07
CA GLU A 638 -64.17 40.40 29.95
C GLU A 638 -64.61 38.97 29.63
N TYR A 639 -64.75 38.66 28.34
CA TYR A 639 -65.15 37.34 27.86
C TYR A 639 -64.05 36.79 26.95
N THR A 640 -63.61 35.56 27.19
CA THR A 640 -62.61 34.89 26.35
C THR A 640 -63.32 33.98 25.36
N PHE A 641 -63.15 34.29 24.08
CA PHE A 641 -63.67 33.47 23.00
C PHE A 641 -62.56 32.62 22.42
N THR A 642 -62.82 31.33 22.24
CA THR A 642 -61.89 30.38 21.62
C THR A 642 -62.51 29.74 20.39
N THR A 643 -61.68 29.37 19.42
CA THR A 643 -62.13 28.54 18.30
C THR A 643 -62.26 27.08 18.74
N ASP A 644 -63.41 26.47 18.44
CA ASP A 644 -63.66 25.04 18.59
C ASP A 644 -63.68 24.40 17.20
N MET A 645 -62.52 23.90 16.79
CA MET A 645 -62.24 23.39 15.44
C MET A 645 -61.77 21.92 15.45
N GLY A 646 -61.76 21.29 16.63
CA GLY A 646 -61.18 19.96 16.84
C GLY A 646 -59.65 19.92 16.70
N GLY A 647 -59.05 18.74 16.91
CA GLY A 647 -57.59 18.56 16.97
C GLY A 647 -56.80 18.81 15.68
N ASN A 648 -57.47 19.15 14.57
CA ASN A 648 -56.82 19.48 13.28
C ASN A 648 -56.28 20.91 13.22
N TYR A 649 -56.68 21.75 14.17
CA TYR A 649 -56.31 23.15 14.23
C TYR A 649 -55.82 23.52 15.62
N GLU A 650 -54.88 24.45 15.70
CA GLU A 650 -54.51 25.04 17.00
C GLU A 650 -55.65 25.99 17.45
N PRO A 651 -56.11 25.94 18.70
CA PRO A 651 -57.14 26.86 19.17
C PRO A 651 -56.60 28.29 19.22
N ALA A 652 -57.37 29.24 18.72
CA ALA A 652 -57.10 30.67 18.81
C ALA A 652 -58.05 31.32 19.80
N SER A 653 -57.54 32.23 20.62
CA SER A 653 -58.33 32.96 21.62
C SER A 653 -58.34 34.46 21.36
N CYS A 654 -59.50 35.08 21.54
CA CYS A 654 -59.68 36.53 21.49
C CYS A 654 -60.45 36.98 22.74
N VAL A 655 -60.01 38.06 23.39
CA VAL A 655 -60.68 38.63 24.56
C VAL A 655 -61.50 39.84 24.14
N VAL A 656 -62.78 39.86 24.52
CA VAL A 656 -63.69 40.97 24.28
C VAL A 656 -64.12 41.56 25.62
N SER A 657 -63.76 42.82 25.86
CA SER A 657 -64.13 43.56 27.07
C SER A 657 -65.41 44.37 26.82
N VAL A 658 -66.46 44.10 27.61
CA VAL A 658 -67.71 44.88 27.60
C VAL A 658 -67.77 45.72 28.86
N THR A 659 -68.07 47.01 28.71
CA THR A 659 -68.19 47.94 29.84
C THR A 659 -69.56 48.60 29.83
N ARG A 660 -70.30 48.46 30.92
CA ARG A 660 -71.62 49.10 31.07
C ARG A 660 -71.47 50.62 31.10
N ARG A 661 -72.10 51.34 30.17
CA ARG A 661 -72.15 52.81 30.21
C ARG A 661 -72.90 53.27 31.48
N LYS A 662 -72.19 53.91 32.41
CA LYS A 662 -72.78 54.68 33.52
C LYS A 662 -73.19 56.07 33.02
N SER A 663 -74.44 56.45 33.27
CA SER A 663 -74.89 57.83 33.28
C SER A 663 -74.31 58.55 34.50
N GLY A 664 -73.66 59.70 34.28
CA GLY A 664 -73.44 60.73 35.30
C GLY A 664 -72.19 60.64 36.17
N SER A 665 -71.30 61.63 35.98
CA SER A 665 -70.48 62.38 36.95
C SER A 665 -69.52 61.69 37.94
N SER A 666 -68.26 62.12 37.83
CA SER A 666 -67.24 62.42 38.86
C SER A 666 -66.98 61.42 40.00
N SER A 667 -65.76 60.91 40.08
CA SER A 667 -65.02 60.80 41.35
C SER A 667 -63.54 60.58 41.09
N SER A 668 -62.73 61.26 41.89
CA SER A 668 -61.28 61.29 41.95
C SER A 668 -60.64 59.91 42.11
N ASP A 669 -59.65 59.61 41.27
CA ASP A 669 -58.65 58.59 41.55
C ASP A 669 -57.33 59.31 41.87
N THR A 670 -56.90 59.22 43.13
CA THR A 670 -55.58 59.65 43.59
C THR A 670 -54.57 58.55 43.32
N SER A 671 -54.46 58.12 42.06
CA SER A 671 -53.37 57.26 41.59
C SER A 671 -52.19 58.14 41.20
N ALA A 672 -50.98 57.84 41.70
CA ALA A 672 -49.78 58.57 41.31
C ALA A 672 -49.59 58.46 39.78
N PRO A 673 -49.00 59.46 39.11
CA PRO A 673 -48.85 59.44 37.66
C PRO A 673 -47.99 58.24 37.24
N THR A 674 -48.61 57.24 36.61
CA THR A 674 -47.89 56.14 35.97
C THR A 674 -47.24 56.62 34.67
N TYR A 675 -45.97 56.29 34.48
CA TYR A 675 -45.24 56.63 33.27
C TYR A 675 -45.22 55.44 32.31
N GLY A 676 -45.33 55.69 31.00
CA GLY A 676 -45.31 54.64 29.98
C GLY A 676 -43.89 54.26 29.57
N VAL A 677 -43.71 52.98 29.27
CA VAL A 677 -42.49 52.44 28.66
C VAL A 677 -42.77 52.15 27.19
N SER A 678 -42.04 52.79 26.29
CA SER A 678 -42.15 52.55 24.85
C SER A 678 -40.97 51.71 24.35
N THR A 679 -41.23 50.67 23.59
CA THR A 679 -40.20 49.89 22.90
C THR A 679 -39.93 50.49 21.51
N GLY A 680 -38.66 50.59 21.12
CA GLY A 680 -38.25 50.95 19.76
C GLY A 680 -38.52 49.83 18.75
N LYS A 681 -38.28 50.12 17.46
CA LYS A 681 -38.26 49.08 16.42
C LYS A 681 -37.06 48.16 16.64
N THR A 682 -37.29 46.85 16.65
CA THR A 682 -36.23 45.85 16.70
C THR A 682 -36.17 45.06 15.39
N GLU A 683 -34.99 44.99 14.80
CA GLU A 683 -34.68 44.06 13.71
C GLU A 683 -33.98 42.84 14.34
N ASN A 684 -34.41 41.62 13.99
CA ASN A 684 -33.81 40.33 14.40
C ASN A 684 -34.06 39.90 15.87
N GLY A 685 -35.17 40.33 16.46
CA GLY A 685 -35.67 39.87 17.76
C GLY A 685 -36.84 40.72 18.29
N GLU A 686 -37.48 40.27 19.38
CA GLU A 686 -38.61 40.94 20.04
C GLU A 686 -38.25 41.45 21.46
N ILE A 687 -38.90 42.52 21.91
CA ILE A 687 -38.80 43.04 23.29
C ILE A 687 -40.17 43.01 23.94
N SER A 688 -40.24 42.47 25.15
CA SER A 688 -41.41 42.57 26.04
C SER A 688 -41.06 43.35 27.31
N VAL A 689 -42.00 44.15 27.80
CA VAL A 689 -41.84 44.96 29.01
C VAL A 689 -43.01 44.70 29.95
N THR A 690 -42.71 44.42 31.22
CA THR A 690 -43.71 44.15 32.25
C THR A 690 -43.37 44.89 33.55
N PRO A 691 -44.25 45.77 34.07
CA PRO A 691 -45.48 46.29 33.45
C PRO A 691 -45.19 47.38 32.40
N ALA A 692 -46.08 47.57 31.42
CA ALA A 692 -45.93 48.58 30.35
C ALA A 692 -46.15 50.04 30.82
N LYS A 693 -46.71 50.22 32.02
CA LYS A 693 -46.82 51.49 32.76
C LYS A 693 -46.50 51.23 34.23
N ALA A 694 -45.72 52.11 34.86
CA ALA A 694 -45.30 51.96 36.26
C ALA A 694 -45.22 53.33 36.96
N GLU A 695 -45.42 53.35 38.29
CA GLU A 695 -45.20 54.54 39.12
C GLU A 695 -43.69 54.79 39.32
N ALA A 696 -43.30 56.04 39.56
CA ALA A 696 -41.88 56.35 39.82
C ALA A 696 -41.39 55.62 41.08
N GLY A 697 -40.33 54.83 40.95
CA GLY A 697 -39.80 53.98 42.03
C GLY A 697 -40.16 52.49 41.89
N GLU A 698 -41.11 52.12 41.04
CA GLU A 698 -41.44 50.71 40.78
C GLU A 698 -40.42 50.02 39.87
N THR A 699 -40.30 48.70 40.01
CA THR A 699 -39.38 47.89 39.20
C THR A 699 -40.07 47.45 37.91
N VAL A 700 -39.49 47.78 36.77
CA VAL A 700 -39.94 47.34 35.45
C VAL A 700 -38.97 46.29 34.93
N THR A 701 -39.50 45.19 34.40
CA THR A 701 -38.74 44.10 33.78
C THR A 701 -38.82 44.18 32.26
N ILE A 702 -37.68 44.03 31.60
CA ILE A 702 -37.52 44.02 30.15
C ILE A 702 -36.95 42.66 29.76
N LYS A 703 -37.59 41.97 28.82
CA LYS A 703 -37.12 40.68 28.28
C LYS A 703 -37.00 40.75 26.76
N ALA A 704 -35.83 40.39 26.26
CA ALA A 704 -35.53 40.28 24.84
C ALA A 704 -35.60 38.82 24.36
N THR A 705 -36.17 38.58 23.20
CA THR A 705 -36.23 37.27 22.55
C THR A 705 -35.56 37.39 21.18
N PRO A 706 -34.29 36.99 21.03
CA PRO A 706 -33.60 37.02 19.73
C PRO A 706 -34.26 36.06 18.72
N ASP A 707 -34.25 36.43 17.44
CA ASP A 707 -34.64 35.52 16.36
C ASP A 707 -33.58 34.43 16.14
N SER A 708 -33.96 33.33 15.49
CA SER A 708 -33.04 32.19 15.23
C SER A 708 -31.76 32.65 14.51
N GLY A 709 -30.59 32.42 15.13
CA GLY A 709 -29.28 32.81 14.59
C GLY A 709 -28.74 34.16 15.09
N TYR A 710 -29.46 34.85 15.97
CA TYR A 710 -29.06 36.14 16.55
C TYR A 710 -28.96 36.06 18.07
N GLN A 711 -28.20 36.97 18.68
CA GLN A 711 -28.12 37.15 20.14
C GLN A 711 -28.22 38.62 20.53
N LEU A 712 -28.71 38.90 21.74
CA LEU A 712 -28.78 40.26 22.28
C LEU A 712 -27.36 40.82 22.44
N ASP A 713 -27.08 41.90 21.73
CA ASP A 713 -25.80 42.62 21.80
C ASP A 713 -25.86 43.72 22.87
N LYS A 714 -26.89 44.58 22.79
CA LYS A 714 -27.02 45.71 23.72
C LYS A 714 -28.47 46.00 24.07
N MET A 715 -28.70 46.29 25.35
CA MET A 715 -29.97 46.79 25.89
C MET A 715 -29.77 48.19 26.45
N THR A 716 -30.59 49.16 26.04
CA THR A 716 -30.53 50.53 26.54
C THR A 716 -31.90 51.06 26.91
N VAL A 717 -31.97 51.81 28.02
CA VAL A 717 -33.16 52.53 28.45
C VAL A 717 -32.81 54.00 28.61
N LYS A 718 -33.61 54.88 28.01
CA LYS A 718 -33.42 56.33 28.08
C LYS A 718 -34.65 57.00 28.67
N ASP A 719 -34.44 58.01 29.49
CA ASP A 719 -35.52 58.84 29.99
C ASP A 719 -35.98 59.89 28.96
N LYS A 720 -37.00 60.68 29.32
CA LYS A 720 -37.52 61.79 28.51
C LYS A 720 -36.49 62.84 28.10
N ASN A 721 -35.35 62.93 28.79
CA ASN A 721 -34.25 63.86 28.49
C ASN A 721 -33.14 63.17 27.69
N ASN A 722 -33.40 61.96 27.17
CA ASN A 722 -32.44 61.11 26.44
C ASN A 722 -31.24 60.66 27.30
N SER A 723 -31.36 60.74 28.63
CA SER A 723 -30.33 60.32 29.58
C SER A 723 -30.46 58.83 29.88
N ALA A 724 -29.33 58.12 30.00
CA ALA A 724 -29.33 56.68 30.22
C ALA A 724 -29.84 56.31 31.62
N VAL A 725 -30.84 55.43 31.68
CA VAL A 725 -31.36 54.85 32.92
C VAL A 725 -30.51 53.64 33.29
N LYS A 726 -30.10 53.52 34.56
CA LYS A 726 -29.30 52.40 35.03
C LYS A 726 -30.12 51.11 35.01
N LEU A 727 -29.60 50.09 34.31
CA LEU A 727 -30.19 48.76 34.22
C LEU A 727 -29.50 47.80 35.21
N LYS A 728 -30.29 46.91 35.80
CA LYS A 728 -29.83 45.75 36.57
C LYS A 728 -30.07 44.48 35.75
N LYS A 729 -29.00 43.79 35.36
CA LYS A 729 -29.09 42.53 34.61
C LYS A 729 -29.68 41.43 35.51
N VAL A 730 -30.70 40.72 35.02
CA VAL A 730 -31.31 39.56 35.68
C VAL A 730 -30.73 38.28 35.10
N ASN A 731 -30.71 38.17 33.77
CA ASN A 731 -30.04 37.10 33.02
C ASN A 731 -29.59 37.62 31.65
N ASN A 732 -29.12 36.75 30.75
CA ASN A 732 -28.58 37.17 29.45
C ASN A 732 -29.58 37.89 28.55
N ASN A 733 -30.88 37.68 28.75
CA ASN A 733 -31.94 38.25 27.91
C ASN A 733 -32.96 39.06 28.72
N GLU A 734 -32.68 39.36 29.98
CA GLU A 734 -33.63 39.99 30.90
C GLU A 734 -32.96 41.00 31.82
N TYR A 735 -33.54 42.20 31.91
CA TYR A 735 -33.04 43.34 32.66
C TYR A 735 -34.17 43.97 33.47
N THR A 736 -33.83 44.60 34.58
CA THR A 736 -34.76 45.39 35.39
C THR A 736 -34.25 46.82 35.56
N PHE A 737 -35.16 47.78 35.72
CA PHE A 737 -34.80 49.14 36.12
C PHE A 737 -35.88 49.73 37.01
N THR A 738 -35.51 50.73 37.80
CA THR A 738 -36.45 51.50 38.63
C THR A 738 -37.01 52.65 37.79
N MET A 739 -38.35 52.73 37.70
CA MET A 739 -39.00 53.71 36.84
C MET A 739 -38.70 55.14 37.30
N PRO A 740 -38.10 56.00 36.46
CA PRO A 740 -37.87 57.40 36.79
C PRO A 740 -39.14 58.24 36.65
N VAL A 741 -39.10 59.49 37.10
CA VAL A 741 -40.17 60.47 36.91
C VAL A 741 -40.22 60.92 35.45
N GLY A 742 -40.95 60.18 34.61
CA GLY A 742 -41.11 60.47 33.17
C GLY A 742 -41.21 59.21 32.32
N LYS A 743 -41.70 59.36 31.07
CA LYS A 743 -41.69 58.26 30.09
C LYS A 743 -40.26 57.83 29.78
N VAL A 744 -40.08 56.54 29.48
CA VAL A 744 -38.79 55.97 29.09
C VAL A 744 -38.92 55.19 27.80
N SER A 745 -37.86 55.15 27.00
CA SER A 745 -37.76 54.34 25.79
C SER A 745 -36.76 53.20 25.98
N VAL A 746 -37.12 52.01 25.50
CA VAL A 746 -36.29 50.79 25.52
C VAL A 746 -35.88 50.44 24.10
N ASP A 747 -34.58 50.33 23.87
CA ASP A 747 -34.00 49.92 22.59
C ASP A 747 -33.06 48.73 22.81
N ALA A 748 -33.13 47.73 21.92
CA ALA A 748 -32.22 46.59 21.90
C ALA A 748 -31.59 46.43 20.51
N THR A 749 -30.30 46.08 20.47
CA THR A 749 -29.61 45.64 19.25
C THR A 749 -29.31 44.15 19.34
N PHE A 750 -29.50 43.46 18.22
CA PHE A 750 -29.19 42.05 18.07
C PHE A 750 -28.09 41.91 17.02
N VAL A 751 -27.09 41.08 17.32
CA VAL A 751 -26.03 40.75 16.36
C VAL A 751 -26.23 39.32 15.88
N GLN A 752 -25.95 39.08 14.60
CA GLN A 752 -25.87 37.73 14.08
C GLN A 752 -24.78 37.00 14.87
N LYS A 753 -25.02 35.75 15.22
CA LYS A 753 -24.09 34.98 16.03
C LYS A 753 -22.81 34.75 15.22
N ASP A 754 -21.84 35.65 15.34
CA ASP A 754 -20.52 35.50 14.72
C ASP A 754 -19.85 34.25 15.30
N ALA A 755 -19.44 33.35 14.41
CA ALA A 755 -18.69 32.15 14.76
C ALA A 755 -17.28 32.55 15.20
N ALA A 756 -17.09 32.79 16.49
CA ALA A 756 -15.76 32.85 17.09
C ALA A 756 -15.79 32.29 18.52
N ASP A 757 -14.96 31.27 18.71
CA ASP A 757 -14.44 30.77 19.99
C ASP A 757 -15.43 30.29 21.05
N ASP A 758 -16.01 29.13 20.76
CA ASP A 758 -15.98 27.99 21.69
C ASP A 758 -15.62 26.76 20.84
N SER A 759 -14.32 26.58 20.58
CA SER A 759 -13.80 25.44 19.83
C SER A 759 -13.79 24.17 20.69
N ASN A 760 -14.97 23.58 20.88
CA ASN A 760 -15.12 22.15 21.18
C ASN A 760 -16.39 21.59 20.54
N ALA A 761 -16.17 20.91 19.39
CA ALA A 761 -17.04 19.96 18.68
C ALA A 761 -18.39 20.52 18.15
N ALA A 762 -18.75 20.40 16.88
CA ALA A 762 -18.22 19.57 15.80
C ALA A 762 -18.65 20.18 14.45
N GLU A 763 -17.69 20.48 13.59
CA GLU A 763 -17.90 20.49 12.14
C GLU A 763 -16.65 19.96 11.43
N ALA A 764 -16.94 19.10 10.44
CA ALA A 764 -16.11 18.63 9.35
C ALA A 764 -14.71 18.07 9.71
N GLY A 765 -14.62 16.74 9.67
CA GLY A 765 -13.40 15.97 9.88
C GLY A 765 -12.15 16.57 9.25
N LYS A 766 -11.19 16.92 10.10
CA LYS A 766 -9.83 17.25 9.67
C LYS A 766 -9.17 15.99 9.14
N THR A 767 -8.81 16.00 7.87
CA THR A 767 -7.97 14.94 7.28
C THR A 767 -6.52 15.24 7.64
N ILE A 768 -5.90 14.38 8.43
CA ILE A 768 -4.44 14.34 8.56
C ILE A 768 -3.94 13.41 7.46
N LYS A 769 -3.19 13.95 6.49
CA LYS A 769 -2.45 13.16 5.50
C LYS A 769 -1.01 13.04 5.95
N LEU A 770 -0.60 11.83 6.34
CA LEU A 770 0.80 11.50 6.57
C LEU A 770 1.28 10.69 5.36
N GLN A 771 2.06 11.32 4.48
CA GLN A 771 2.64 10.67 3.31
C GLN A 771 3.98 10.03 3.68
N ILE A 772 4.04 8.70 3.56
CA ILE A 772 5.26 7.94 3.81
C ILE A 772 5.96 7.75 2.46
N GLY A 773 7.09 8.43 2.27
CA GLY A 773 8.05 8.07 1.23
C GLY A 773 7.71 8.48 -0.21
N SER A 774 7.12 9.64 -0.46
CA SER A 774 7.21 10.25 -1.81
C SER A 774 7.37 11.76 -1.78
N ARG A 775 8.15 12.21 -2.76
CA ARG A 775 8.95 13.44 -2.84
C ARG A 775 8.10 14.62 -3.38
N ILE A 776 7.99 15.70 -2.59
CA ILE A 776 7.74 17.14 -2.90
C ILE A 776 6.79 17.73 -1.84
N VAL A 777 7.27 18.76 -1.12
CA VAL A 777 6.45 19.71 -0.37
C VAL A 777 6.80 21.10 -0.90
N ASN A 778 5.79 21.89 -1.27
CA ASN A 778 5.94 23.31 -1.55
C ASN A 778 5.71 24.10 -0.27
N VAL A 779 6.67 24.94 0.10
CA VAL A 779 6.49 25.99 1.10
C VAL A 779 6.86 27.30 0.39
N ASP A 780 5.93 28.24 0.33
CA ASP A 780 6.10 29.54 -0.33
C ASP A 780 6.68 29.50 -1.76
N ASN A 781 6.33 28.47 -2.52
CA ASN A 781 6.69 28.30 -3.94
C ASN A 781 8.19 28.10 -4.26
N GLU A 782 9.06 27.69 -3.31
CA GLU A 782 10.41 27.18 -3.62
C GLU A 782 10.69 25.79 -3.03
N ALA A 783 11.48 24.98 -3.75
CA ALA A 783 11.79 23.58 -3.42
C ALA A 783 13.15 23.43 -2.71
N VAL A 784 13.17 22.67 -1.61
CA VAL A 784 14.41 22.33 -0.86
C VAL A 784 14.53 20.80 -0.72
N ILE A 785 15.71 20.26 -1.03
CA ILE A 785 16.04 18.82 -1.09
C ILE A 785 16.97 18.46 0.09
N TYR A 786 16.78 17.31 0.79
CA TYR A 786 17.83 16.44 1.39
C TYR A 786 17.24 15.12 1.97
N ASP A 787 18.05 14.05 1.98
CA ASP A 787 17.71 12.61 1.94
C ASP A 787 17.53 11.82 3.25
N ALA A 788 16.70 10.75 3.20
CA ALA A 788 17.01 9.38 3.67
C ALA A 788 15.86 8.37 3.36
N ALA A 789 16.19 7.16 2.89
CA ALA A 789 15.24 6.12 2.47
C ALA A 789 14.89 5.08 3.58
N PRO A 790 13.67 4.50 3.56
CA PRO A 790 13.29 3.39 4.45
C PRO A 790 13.98 2.07 4.09
N VAL A 791 14.21 1.21 5.09
CA VAL A 791 14.94 -0.07 4.93
C VAL A 791 14.00 -1.25 5.14
N ILE A 792 14.07 -2.25 4.24
CA ILE A 792 13.28 -3.50 4.31
C ILE A 792 14.20 -4.64 4.76
N ARG A 793 13.80 -5.37 5.81
CA ARG A 793 14.46 -6.60 6.28
C ARG A 793 13.40 -7.60 6.74
N ASN A 794 13.52 -8.87 6.32
CA ASN A 794 12.60 -9.97 6.66
C ASN A 794 11.12 -9.65 6.40
N ASP A 795 10.81 -9.15 5.21
CA ASP A 795 9.44 -8.83 4.76
C ASP A 795 8.70 -7.79 5.62
N ARG A 796 9.43 -6.91 6.32
CA ARG A 796 8.86 -5.77 7.04
C ARG A 796 9.60 -4.47 6.72
N THR A 797 8.83 -3.40 6.49
CA THR A 797 9.32 -2.04 6.24
C THR A 797 9.59 -1.32 7.56
N LEU A 798 10.80 -0.78 7.74
CA LEU A 798 11.17 0.05 8.90
C LEU A 798 11.31 1.52 8.46
N VAL A 799 10.63 2.44 9.14
CA VAL A 799 10.58 3.88 8.79
C VAL A 799 11.14 4.72 9.94
N PRO A 800 12.17 5.54 9.74
CA PRO A 800 12.56 6.58 10.69
C PRO A 800 11.53 7.72 10.71
N ILE A 801 11.09 8.17 11.88
CA ILE A 801 10.26 9.39 12.00
C ILE A 801 11.16 10.56 12.41
N ARG A 802 11.13 11.65 11.64
CA ARG A 802 11.70 12.96 12.00
C ARG A 802 10.56 13.89 12.44
N ILE A 803 10.66 14.52 13.60
CA ILE A 803 9.69 15.52 14.08
C ILE A 803 10.36 16.90 13.95
N ILE A 804 9.78 17.79 13.14
CA ILE A 804 10.26 19.17 12.96
C ILE A 804 9.31 20.09 13.73
N THR A 805 9.74 20.67 14.85
CA THR A 805 8.92 21.58 15.68
C THR A 805 9.29 23.06 15.54
N GLU A 806 10.40 23.34 14.85
CA GLU A 806 11.00 24.67 14.76
C GLU A 806 10.16 25.66 13.95
N ALA A 807 9.37 25.18 12.98
CA ALA A 807 8.46 26.00 12.17
C ALA A 807 7.17 26.45 12.91
N LEU A 808 6.91 25.92 14.12
CA LEU A 808 5.75 26.23 14.95
C LEU A 808 6.14 26.81 16.33
N GLY A 809 7.42 27.12 16.55
CA GLY A 809 7.93 27.64 17.84
C GLY A 809 8.00 26.62 18.97
N GLY A 810 7.90 25.31 18.67
CA GLY A 810 7.85 24.24 19.68
C GLY A 810 9.19 23.60 20.02
N LYS A 811 9.32 23.07 21.25
CA LYS A 811 10.48 22.31 21.76
C LYS A 811 10.15 20.84 21.96
N VAL A 812 11.16 19.98 21.84
CA VAL A 812 11.06 18.53 22.12
C VAL A 812 12.10 18.12 23.14
N ASP A 813 11.67 17.44 24.20
CA ASP A 813 12.52 16.92 25.27
C ASP A 813 12.35 15.40 25.41
N TRP A 814 13.43 14.70 25.77
CA TRP A 814 13.44 13.26 26.03
C TRP A 814 13.84 12.95 27.47
N ASN A 815 13.00 12.18 28.16
CA ASN A 815 13.31 11.65 29.48
C ASN A 815 13.72 10.18 29.40
N GLY A 816 15.03 9.92 29.50
CA GLY A 816 15.60 8.59 29.42
C GLY A 816 15.23 7.64 30.57
N ALA A 817 14.83 8.16 31.73
CA ALA A 817 14.45 7.34 32.89
C ALA A 817 13.00 6.84 32.78
N THR A 818 12.09 7.67 32.27
CA THR A 818 10.66 7.34 32.09
C THR A 818 10.32 6.84 30.69
N LYS A 819 11.30 6.90 29.76
CA LYS A 819 11.15 6.60 28.33
C LYS A 819 10.05 7.44 27.66
N GLU A 820 10.00 8.73 28.00
CA GLU A 820 8.93 9.63 27.59
C GLU A 820 9.45 10.77 26.71
N VAL A 821 8.80 10.99 25.56
CA VAL A 821 9.04 12.13 24.68
C VAL A 821 8.00 13.20 25.00
N THR A 822 8.45 14.42 25.29
CA THR A 822 7.58 15.58 25.55
C THR A 822 7.71 16.58 24.40
N LEU A 823 6.58 16.93 23.80
CA LEU A 823 6.46 18.00 22.80
C LEU A 823 5.73 19.19 23.40
N SER A 824 6.35 20.36 23.34
CA SER A 824 5.78 21.59 23.88
C SER A 824 5.55 22.59 22.76
N ILE A 825 4.28 22.94 22.50
CA ILE A 825 3.87 23.92 21.47
C ILE A 825 2.81 24.84 22.10
N ASN A 826 3.03 26.16 22.09
CA ASN A 826 2.10 27.19 22.61
C ASN A 826 1.50 26.83 23.99
N ASP A 827 2.38 26.59 24.97
CA ASP A 827 2.06 26.27 26.38
C ASP A 827 1.23 24.98 26.62
N LYS A 828 1.12 24.11 25.61
CA LYS A 828 0.54 22.76 25.73
C LYS A 828 1.61 21.69 25.55
N GLU A 829 1.65 20.73 26.49
CA GLU A 829 2.56 19.57 26.46
C GLU A 829 1.84 18.32 25.96
N ILE A 830 2.45 17.62 25.00
CA ILE A 830 2.06 16.27 24.58
C ILE A 830 3.15 15.32 25.04
N LYS A 831 2.79 14.32 25.86
CA LYS A 831 3.70 13.31 26.40
C LYS A 831 3.43 11.96 25.79
N MET A 832 4.47 11.30 25.30
CA MET A 832 4.40 9.97 24.69
C MET A 832 5.35 9.02 25.41
N THR A 833 4.80 8.02 26.09
CA THR A 833 5.58 7.03 26.86
C THR A 833 5.83 5.76 26.04
N ILE A 834 7.09 5.37 25.89
CA ILE A 834 7.48 4.23 25.06
C ILE A 834 7.51 2.94 25.90
N GLY A 835 6.49 2.10 25.70
CA GLY A 835 6.46 0.68 26.05
C GLY A 835 6.12 0.35 27.52
N LYS A 836 4.88 -0.10 27.76
CA LYS A 836 4.55 -0.93 28.93
C LYS A 836 3.62 -2.10 28.56
N THR A 837 4.20 -3.29 28.68
CA THR A 837 3.63 -4.64 28.83
C THR A 837 3.04 -5.35 27.60
N LEU A 838 3.59 -6.55 27.35
CA LEU A 838 3.37 -7.49 26.26
C LEU A 838 2.12 -8.36 26.47
N GLU A 839 1.33 -8.56 25.40
CA GLU A 839 0.63 -9.82 25.18
C GLU A 839 1.04 -10.47 23.83
N LYS A 840 1.79 -11.56 23.99
CA LYS A 840 2.09 -12.73 23.16
C LYS A 840 2.54 -12.64 21.68
N TYR A 841 2.48 -11.52 20.96
CA TYR A 841 2.98 -11.47 19.57
C TYR A 841 3.79 -10.22 19.14
N GLY A 842 4.52 -9.57 20.06
CA GLY A 842 5.38 -8.41 19.75
C GLY A 842 6.89 -8.73 19.78
N VAL A 843 7.65 -8.29 18.77
CA VAL A 843 9.12 -8.46 18.66
C VAL A 843 9.84 -7.43 19.55
N ALA A 844 10.92 -7.83 20.23
CA ALA A 844 11.69 -6.98 21.15
C ALA A 844 12.47 -5.85 20.43
N PRO A 845 12.78 -4.72 21.11
CA PRO A 845 13.68 -3.68 20.60
C PRO A 845 15.08 -4.23 20.30
N VAL A 846 15.71 -3.73 19.22
CA VAL A 846 17.06 -4.15 18.80
C VAL A 846 17.99 -2.95 18.80
N ILE A 847 19.23 -3.14 19.25
CA ILE A 847 20.28 -2.11 19.27
C ILE A 847 21.25 -2.39 18.12
N ILE A 848 21.45 -1.41 17.24
CA ILE A 848 22.42 -1.46 16.12
C ILE A 848 23.22 -0.16 16.15
N ASP A 849 24.55 -0.25 16.04
CA ASP A 849 25.49 0.88 16.08
C ASP A 849 25.29 1.86 17.25
N GLY A 850 25.00 1.30 18.43
CA GLY A 850 24.81 2.07 19.67
C GLY A 850 23.48 2.82 19.77
N ARG A 851 22.53 2.60 18.85
CA ARG A 851 21.20 3.22 18.87
C ARG A 851 20.10 2.18 19.02
N THR A 852 19.09 2.51 19.83
CA THR A 852 17.97 1.61 20.17
C THR A 852 16.82 1.84 19.19
N PHE A 853 16.35 0.76 18.55
CA PHE A 853 15.22 0.79 17.61
C PHE A 853 14.00 0.13 18.25
N VAL A 854 12.85 0.83 18.26
CA VAL A 854 11.61 0.38 18.89
C VAL A 854 10.48 0.34 17.84
N PRO A 855 9.79 -0.80 17.64
CA PRO A 855 8.58 -0.83 16.82
C PRO A 855 7.42 -0.10 17.53
N VAL A 856 6.76 0.83 16.83
CA VAL A 856 5.57 1.56 17.32
C VAL A 856 4.31 0.85 16.83
N ARG A 857 3.38 0.56 17.75
CA ARG A 857 2.02 0.10 17.46
C ARG A 857 1.07 1.30 17.60
N PHE A 858 0.22 1.54 16.60
CA PHE A 858 -0.94 2.42 16.75
C PHE A 858 -2.13 1.59 17.25
N VAL A 859 -2.70 1.93 18.41
CA VAL A 859 -3.96 1.36 18.90
C VAL A 859 -5.03 2.43 18.70
N ALA A 860 -5.87 2.28 17.68
CA ALA A 860 -6.94 3.23 17.36
C ALA A 860 -8.31 2.82 17.96
N ASP A 861 -8.35 1.71 18.70
CA ASP A 861 -9.59 1.16 19.25
C ASP A 861 -10.13 1.96 20.45
N GLU A 862 -9.29 2.72 21.17
CA GLU A 862 -9.73 3.51 22.33
C GLU A 862 -10.25 4.93 21.97
N LEU A 863 -10.21 5.34 20.69
CA LEU A 863 -10.60 6.70 20.25
C LEU A 863 -11.70 6.75 19.16
N GLY A 864 -12.32 5.62 18.80
CA GLY A 864 -13.42 5.60 17.83
C GLY A 864 -13.02 6.11 16.43
N ALA A 865 -11.77 5.86 16.00
CA ALA A 865 -11.24 6.33 14.72
C ALA A 865 -10.95 5.18 13.75
N ASN A 866 -11.34 5.36 12.49
CA ASN A 866 -11.03 4.46 11.38
C ASN A 866 -9.69 4.82 10.73
N VAL A 867 -8.79 3.85 10.62
CA VAL A 867 -7.49 4.01 9.96
C VAL A 867 -7.53 3.35 8.59
N ALA A 868 -7.23 4.10 7.53
CA ALA A 868 -7.18 3.60 6.15
C ALA A 868 -5.80 3.85 5.54
N TRP A 869 -5.24 2.82 4.92
CA TRP A 869 -4.01 2.90 4.12
C TRP A 869 -4.37 3.06 2.65
N ASP A 870 -3.79 4.06 2.00
CA ASP A 870 -3.85 4.22 0.55
C ASP A 870 -2.52 3.79 -0.05
N ASP A 871 -2.53 2.65 -0.76
CA ASP A 871 -1.34 2.05 -1.32
C ASP A 871 -0.80 2.78 -2.57
N ALA A 872 -1.62 3.61 -3.22
CA ALA A 872 -1.20 4.41 -4.38
C ALA A 872 -0.50 5.71 -3.95
N THR A 873 -0.94 6.32 -2.84
CA THR A 873 -0.37 7.57 -2.32
C THR A 873 0.60 7.37 -1.15
N LYS A 874 0.73 6.13 -0.66
CA LYS A 874 1.50 5.76 0.54
C LYS A 874 1.11 6.60 1.76
N THR A 875 -0.19 6.87 1.89
CA THR A 875 -0.75 7.75 2.93
C THR A 875 -1.52 6.92 3.96
N VAL A 876 -1.26 7.15 5.24
CA VAL A 876 -2.16 6.68 6.32
C VAL A 876 -3.16 7.80 6.61
N THR A 877 -4.45 7.50 6.48
CA THR A 877 -5.55 8.40 6.82
C THR A 877 -6.22 7.90 8.09
N ILE A 878 -6.21 8.71 9.15
CA ILE A 878 -6.96 8.43 10.38
C ILE A 878 -8.19 9.33 10.38
N LYS A 879 -9.39 8.73 10.38
CA LYS A 879 -10.68 9.42 10.47
C LYS A 879 -11.31 9.12 11.82
N THR A 880 -11.37 10.10 12.70
CA THR A 880 -12.14 9.99 13.95
C THR A 880 -13.64 10.12 13.64
N ALA A 881 -14.49 9.26 14.22
CA ALA A 881 -15.93 9.50 14.24
C ALA A 881 -16.26 10.39 15.45
N ARG A 882 -16.06 11.69 15.29
CA ARG A 882 -16.71 12.76 16.07
C ARG A 882 -16.53 14.10 15.38
#